data_AF-A0A2E1NMU8-F1
#
_entry.id   AF-A0A2E1NMU8-F1
#
_cell.length_a   1.000
_cell.length_b   1.000
_cell.length_c   1.000
_cell.angle_alpha   90.00
_cell.angle_beta   90.00
_cell.angle_gamma   90.00
#
_symmetry.space_group_name_H-M   'P 1'
#
loop_
_entity.id
_entity.type
_entity.pdbx_description
1 polymer ?
#
loop_
_entity_poly.entity_id
_entity_poly.type
_entity_poly.pdbx_seq_one_letter_code
_entity_poly.pdbx_strand_id
1 'polypeptide(L)'
;MMASVKSLTYLLTGRRGSFALAVVIFLLSIFVMRSPLDRFSIDLLHLFTPPFSEGDDVVVIAIDEATLQAVEDPWPWPRQYYGAMLNRLNELGVTAVGFDIQFVDEMSHEGDTYFANAIAHSKRVVLGSDMVERSTEYFTGVIVMEPISQLTEAGAISGSVGLDPDIDGIVREPPDYSPSFFGQLAGSRAVLTQRNKDFIKYRPLGSSLKKISALQLLIEGGVRSEDLTGKFAVIGWDTKAVVDANNGQVDRFRTPLSRFGGGTLAGVEVHATLLRNALRNDWVSSLPPVANMALWLLAISISFLVISVSSISRVALYFFLLQLGSFGLSLGLWSKGLFFNALVITPVLMGMVAYAVVNDLFTVGRQKRELRKAFDQYLSPDMIEKLVEDPEKLKMGGESREMTIMFCDIRGFTSISERFKNEPDKLADIINRLLTALTREILDTGGTVDKYMGDCIMAFWNAPLEQHDHASRAARTALNMMGALERSNEALIAEGLITAPLRVGIGLGTGYVVVGNMGSTQRFDYTVLGDTVNTASRLEGLTKQLGASILLAQPTIDKLTSDLLSHSIELDLVRLKGQQSAVCVHGLFNTPISKEERARIAKFLKSYRSGKFLQARATLEEIRDAAPRFSPYADALSSRLGTQITLPQHQWTGVFDLSTK
;
A
#
# COMPACT_ATOMS: atom_id res chain seq x y z
N MET A 1 -30.50 10.88 7.34
CA MET A 1 -29.56 10.81 6.19
C MET A 1 -28.09 10.75 6.63
N MET A 2 -27.58 11.68 7.46
CA MET A 2 -26.19 11.66 7.97
C MET A 2 -25.79 10.41 8.80
N ALA A 3 -26.72 9.80 9.55
CA ALA A 3 -26.45 8.57 10.31
C ALA A 3 -26.28 7.32 9.43
N SER A 4 -26.97 7.27 8.28
CA SER A 4 -26.85 6.20 7.28
C SER A 4 -25.53 6.29 6.52
N VAL A 5 -25.07 7.51 6.20
CA VAL A 5 -23.76 7.75 5.57
C VAL A 5 -22.61 7.34 6.51
N LYS A 6 -22.69 7.68 7.81
CA LYS A 6 -21.69 7.28 8.80
C LYS A 6 -21.61 5.75 8.99
N SER A 7 -22.76 5.07 9.02
CA SER A 7 -22.85 3.61 9.09
C SER A 7 -22.25 2.94 7.84
N LEU A 8 -22.53 3.47 6.65
CA LEU A 8 -21.99 2.97 5.39
C LEU A 8 -20.47 3.19 5.30
N THR A 9 -19.97 4.36 5.71
CA THR A 9 -18.52 4.61 5.80
C THR A 9 -17.86 3.69 6.81
N TYR A 10 -18.48 3.41 7.97
CA TYR A 10 -17.90 2.52 8.98
C TYR A 10 -17.83 1.06 8.49
N LEU A 11 -18.87 0.60 7.78
CA LEU A 11 -18.90 -0.72 7.13
C LEU A 11 -17.80 -0.82 6.07
N LEU A 12 -17.67 0.19 5.20
CA LEU A 12 -16.69 0.24 4.11
C LEU A 12 -15.24 0.40 4.61
N THR A 13 -15.02 1.09 5.74
CA THR A 13 -13.68 1.26 6.36
C THR A 13 -13.23 0.07 7.20
N GLY A 14 -14.12 -0.89 7.49
CA GLY A 14 -13.75 -2.14 8.14
C GLY A 14 -13.11 -3.11 7.15
N ARG A 15 -12.17 -3.94 7.63
CA ARG A 15 -11.46 -4.98 6.85
C ARG A 15 -12.41 -5.87 6.03
N ARG A 16 -13.66 -6.05 6.48
CA ARG A 16 -14.72 -6.80 5.80
C ARG A 16 -15.47 -6.03 4.71
N GLY A 17 -15.69 -4.71 4.84
CA GLY A 17 -16.41 -3.93 3.82
C GLY A 17 -15.51 -3.40 2.71
N SER A 18 -14.25 -3.07 3.00
CA SER A 18 -13.24 -2.85 1.94
C SER A 18 -13.04 -4.11 1.10
N PHE A 19 -13.12 -5.29 1.73
CA PHE A 19 -13.06 -6.60 1.07
C PHE A 19 -14.28 -6.85 0.17
N ALA A 20 -15.50 -6.63 0.67
CA ALA A 20 -16.71 -6.77 -0.14
C ALA A 20 -16.69 -5.82 -1.35
N LEU A 21 -16.21 -4.59 -1.17
CA LEU A 21 -16.07 -3.62 -2.25
C LEU A 21 -15.03 -4.07 -3.29
N ALA A 22 -13.88 -4.60 -2.87
CA ALA A 22 -12.86 -5.14 -3.78
C ALA A 22 -13.39 -6.32 -4.58
N VAL A 23 -14.16 -7.23 -3.98
CA VAL A 23 -14.82 -8.36 -4.67
C VAL A 23 -15.86 -7.87 -5.66
N VAL A 24 -16.66 -6.86 -5.32
CA VAL A 24 -17.67 -6.29 -6.22
C VAL A 24 -17.02 -5.57 -7.40
N ILE A 25 -15.99 -4.74 -7.17
CA ILE A 25 -15.22 -4.09 -8.23
C ILE A 25 -14.56 -5.14 -9.13
N PHE A 26 -14.04 -6.23 -8.55
CA PHE A 26 -13.48 -7.36 -9.27
C PHE A 26 -14.52 -8.04 -10.17
N LEU A 27 -15.70 -8.40 -9.66
CA LEU A 27 -16.76 -9.03 -10.46
C LEU A 27 -17.25 -8.12 -11.59
N LEU A 28 -17.37 -6.82 -11.32
CA LEU A 28 -17.70 -5.80 -12.33
C LEU A 28 -16.60 -5.66 -13.38
N SER A 29 -15.32 -5.66 -12.97
CA SER A 29 -14.19 -5.53 -13.89
C SER A 29 -14.05 -6.73 -14.84
N ILE A 30 -14.32 -7.94 -14.36
CA ILE A 30 -14.36 -9.14 -15.20
C ILE A 30 -15.47 -9.03 -16.23
N PHE A 31 -16.66 -8.55 -15.84
CA PHE A 31 -17.78 -8.44 -16.76
C PHE A 31 -17.53 -7.38 -17.86
N VAL A 32 -16.92 -6.24 -17.51
CA VAL A 32 -16.69 -5.12 -18.44
C VAL A 32 -15.45 -5.34 -19.32
N MET A 33 -14.36 -5.86 -18.76
CA MET A 33 -13.05 -5.92 -19.45
C MET A 33 -12.80 -7.22 -20.19
N ARG A 34 -13.65 -8.25 -20.03
CA ARG A 34 -13.39 -9.57 -20.63
C ARG A 34 -13.24 -9.53 -22.15
N SER A 35 -14.22 -8.96 -22.87
CA SER A 35 -14.18 -8.89 -24.33
C SER A 35 -12.95 -8.15 -24.89
N PRO A 36 -12.58 -6.93 -24.43
CA PRO A 36 -11.38 -6.26 -24.92
C PRO A 36 -10.08 -6.96 -24.53
N LEU A 37 -10.00 -7.57 -23.34
CA LEU A 37 -8.84 -8.36 -22.93
C LEU A 37 -8.72 -9.67 -23.70
N ASP A 38 -9.83 -10.31 -24.07
CA ASP A 38 -9.84 -11.51 -24.93
C ASP A 38 -9.23 -11.16 -26.29
N ARG A 39 -9.74 -10.12 -26.97
CA ARG A 39 -9.20 -9.65 -28.26
C ARG A 39 -7.71 -9.31 -28.19
N PHE A 40 -7.29 -8.57 -27.16
CA PHE A 40 -5.88 -8.24 -26.99
C PHE A 40 -5.01 -9.47 -26.69
N SER A 41 -5.51 -10.42 -25.88
CA SER A 41 -4.81 -11.67 -25.59
C SER A 41 -4.66 -12.54 -26.84
N ILE A 42 -5.69 -12.62 -27.67
CA ILE A 42 -5.64 -13.35 -28.96
C ILE A 42 -4.57 -12.71 -29.86
N ASP A 43 -4.57 -11.39 -29.97
CA ASP A 43 -3.56 -10.67 -30.76
C ASP A 43 -2.14 -10.94 -30.26
N LEU A 44 -1.94 -10.84 -28.94
CA LEU A 44 -0.63 -11.07 -28.32
C LEU A 44 -0.14 -12.50 -28.56
N LEU A 45 -1.02 -13.51 -28.40
CA LEU A 45 -0.65 -14.90 -28.57
C LEU A 45 -0.31 -15.26 -30.02
N HIS A 46 -0.88 -14.55 -31.00
CA HIS A 46 -0.51 -14.72 -32.42
C HIS A 46 0.96 -14.42 -32.71
N LEU A 47 1.62 -13.55 -31.93
CA LEU A 47 3.07 -13.30 -32.04
C LEU A 47 3.90 -14.54 -31.71
N PHE A 48 3.34 -15.45 -30.92
CA PHE A 48 4.01 -16.66 -30.45
C PHE A 48 3.51 -17.92 -31.18
N THR A 49 2.70 -17.77 -32.23
CA THR A 49 2.29 -18.88 -33.08
C THR A 49 3.53 -19.46 -33.77
N PRO A 50 3.84 -20.76 -33.59
CA PRO A 50 4.98 -21.37 -34.24
C PRO A 50 4.80 -21.34 -35.77
N PRO A 51 5.91 -21.32 -36.55
CA PRO A 51 5.84 -21.51 -37.99
C PRO A 51 5.08 -22.79 -38.32
N PHE A 52 4.27 -22.73 -39.36
CA PHE A 52 3.52 -23.89 -39.79
C PHE A 52 4.42 -25.01 -40.33
N SER A 53 3.99 -26.27 -40.18
CA SER A 53 4.69 -27.44 -40.75
C SER A 53 4.71 -27.39 -42.29
N GLU A 54 5.79 -27.92 -42.88
CA GLU A 54 6.06 -27.88 -44.32
C GLU A 54 4.92 -28.48 -45.17
N GLY A 55 4.67 -27.83 -46.32
CA GLY A 55 3.61 -28.17 -47.27
C GLY A 55 2.46 -27.17 -47.24
N ASP A 56 2.37 -26.31 -48.26
CA ASP A 56 1.21 -25.43 -48.46
C ASP A 56 0.21 -26.14 -49.39
N ASP A 57 -0.93 -26.57 -48.84
CA ASP A 57 -2.04 -27.17 -49.59
C ASP A 57 -2.85 -26.12 -50.38
N VAL A 58 -2.62 -24.85 -50.08
CA VAL A 58 -3.32 -23.69 -50.64
C VAL A 58 -2.30 -22.74 -51.27
N VAL A 59 -2.59 -22.28 -52.48
CA VAL A 59 -1.78 -21.31 -53.21
C VAL A 59 -2.63 -20.10 -53.57
N VAL A 60 -2.07 -18.90 -53.38
CA VAL A 60 -2.72 -17.66 -53.78
C VAL A 60 -2.27 -17.31 -55.19
N ILE A 61 -3.21 -17.16 -56.10
CA ILE A 61 -3.00 -16.60 -57.42
C ILE A 61 -3.35 -15.12 -57.35
N ALA A 62 -2.32 -14.29 -57.25
CA ALA A 62 -2.43 -12.86 -57.02
C ALA A 62 -2.71 -12.12 -58.33
N ILE A 63 -3.86 -11.44 -58.41
CA ILE A 63 -4.05 -10.34 -59.36
C ILE A 63 -3.29 -9.15 -58.78
N ASP A 64 -2.00 -9.10 -59.11
CA ASP A 64 -1.05 -8.10 -58.65
C ASP A 64 -0.93 -6.93 -59.64
N GLU A 65 -0.15 -5.93 -59.26
CA GLU A 65 0.11 -4.74 -60.08
C GLU A 65 0.70 -5.11 -61.45
N ALA A 66 1.57 -6.12 -61.51
CA ALA A 66 2.16 -6.59 -62.76
C ALA A 66 1.10 -7.20 -63.69
N THR A 67 0.16 -7.97 -63.15
CA THR A 67 -0.95 -8.53 -63.93
C THR A 67 -1.87 -7.43 -64.46
N LEU A 68 -2.23 -6.46 -63.62
CA LEU A 68 -3.08 -5.33 -64.02
C LEU A 68 -2.44 -4.44 -65.09
N GLN A 69 -1.12 -4.29 -65.06
CA GLN A 69 -0.39 -3.52 -66.08
C GLN A 69 -0.20 -4.28 -67.40
N ALA A 70 -0.17 -5.62 -67.34
CA ALA A 70 0.04 -6.46 -68.51
C ALA A 70 -1.25 -6.74 -69.29
N VAL A 71 -2.42 -6.67 -68.64
CA VAL A 71 -3.72 -6.82 -69.29
C VAL A 71 -4.18 -5.46 -69.80
N GLU A 72 -4.34 -5.33 -71.12
CA GLU A 72 -4.73 -4.05 -71.76
C GLU A 72 -6.21 -3.69 -71.53
N ASP A 73 -7.06 -4.69 -71.28
CA ASP A 73 -8.50 -4.49 -71.07
C ASP A 73 -8.81 -3.87 -69.68
N PRO A 74 -9.75 -2.91 -69.60
CA PRO A 74 -10.14 -2.31 -68.33
C PRO A 74 -10.84 -3.32 -67.43
N TRP A 75 -10.79 -3.09 -66.12
CA TRP A 75 -11.58 -3.85 -65.16
C TRP A 75 -13.07 -3.43 -65.22
N PRO A 76 -14.04 -4.36 -65.08
CA PRO A 76 -13.88 -5.81 -64.96
C PRO A 76 -13.41 -6.47 -66.26
N TRP A 77 -12.47 -7.41 -66.14
CA TRP A 77 -11.88 -8.06 -67.32
C TRP A 77 -12.87 -8.91 -68.11
N PRO A 78 -12.69 -9.02 -69.44
CA PRO A 78 -13.37 -10.00 -70.26
C PRO A 78 -13.23 -11.43 -69.71
N ARG A 79 -14.30 -12.22 -69.85
CA ARG A 79 -14.41 -13.57 -69.27
C ARG A 79 -13.40 -14.57 -69.80
N GLN A 80 -12.83 -14.29 -70.97
CA GLN A 80 -11.78 -15.07 -71.61
C GLN A 80 -10.53 -15.20 -70.70
N TYR A 81 -10.17 -14.15 -69.95
CA TYR A 81 -9.00 -14.21 -69.05
C TYR A 81 -9.23 -15.21 -67.91
N TYR A 82 -10.40 -15.18 -67.26
CA TYR A 82 -10.73 -16.13 -66.19
C TYR A 82 -10.84 -17.56 -66.70
N GLY A 83 -11.43 -17.76 -67.88
CA GLY A 83 -11.47 -19.08 -68.53
C GLY A 83 -10.08 -19.61 -68.89
N ALA A 84 -9.18 -18.76 -69.39
CA ALA A 84 -7.82 -19.14 -69.74
C ALA A 84 -7.02 -19.53 -68.49
N MET A 85 -7.11 -18.72 -67.42
CA MET A 85 -6.49 -19.06 -66.13
C MET A 85 -7.03 -20.38 -65.58
N LEU A 86 -8.35 -20.59 -65.62
CA LEU A 86 -8.98 -21.81 -65.12
C LEU A 86 -8.56 -23.06 -65.90
N ASN A 87 -8.57 -23.00 -67.24
CA ASN A 87 -8.07 -24.08 -68.09
C ASN A 87 -6.61 -24.41 -67.75
N ARG A 88 -5.77 -23.39 -67.60
CA ARG A 88 -4.37 -23.59 -67.25
C ARG A 88 -4.18 -24.24 -65.88
N LEU A 89 -4.94 -23.81 -64.88
CA LEU A 89 -4.91 -24.41 -63.55
C LEU A 89 -5.36 -25.88 -63.58
N ASN A 90 -6.37 -26.21 -64.38
CA ASN A 90 -6.83 -27.60 -64.58
C ASN A 90 -5.74 -28.47 -65.21
N GLU A 91 -5.05 -27.97 -66.25
CA GLU A 91 -3.90 -28.65 -66.87
C GLU A 91 -2.77 -28.92 -65.87
N LEU A 92 -2.53 -27.97 -64.95
CA LEU A 92 -1.50 -28.05 -63.91
C LEU A 92 -1.94 -28.86 -62.68
N GLY A 93 -3.13 -29.46 -62.71
CA GLY A 93 -3.56 -30.49 -61.76
C GLY A 93 -4.01 -29.97 -60.40
N VAL A 94 -4.58 -28.77 -60.31
CA VAL A 94 -5.18 -28.26 -59.07
C VAL A 94 -6.38 -29.13 -58.61
N THR A 95 -6.63 -29.13 -57.30
CA THR A 95 -7.75 -29.85 -56.69
C THR A 95 -9.07 -29.09 -56.81
N ALA A 96 -9.05 -27.78 -56.57
CA ALA A 96 -10.19 -26.89 -56.69
C ALA A 96 -9.69 -25.45 -56.90
N VAL A 97 -10.53 -24.62 -57.53
CA VAL A 97 -10.24 -23.21 -57.80
C VAL A 97 -11.34 -22.34 -57.18
N GLY A 98 -10.95 -21.35 -56.39
CA GLY A 98 -11.83 -20.31 -55.89
C GLY A 98 -11.50 -18.98 -56.54
N PHE A 99 -12.50 -18.25 -57.01
CA PHE A 99 -12.39 -16.86 -57.44
C PHE A 99 -13.01 -15.96 -56.36
N ASP A 100 -12.15 -15.24 -55.64
CA ASP A 100 -12.51 -14.15 -54.72
C ASP A 100 -12.84 -12.88 -55.54
N ILE A 101 -13.80 -13.04 -56.46
CA ILE A 101 -14.25 -12.06 -57.44
C ILE A 101 -15.73 -12.31 -57.69
N GLN A 102 -16.52 -11.23 -57.73
CA GLN A 102 -17.95 -11.30 -57.98
C GLN A 102 -18.24 -11.29 -59.49
N PHE A 103 -19.17 -12.16 -59.91
CA PHE A 103 -19.49 -12.38 -61.32
C PHE A 103 -21.00 -12.20 -61.57
N VAL A 104 -21.52 -11.06 -61.14
CA VAL A 104 -22.95 -10.76 -61.01
C VAL A 104 -23.61 -10.28 -62.30
N ASP A 105 -22.84 -9.67 -63.20
CA ASP A 105 -23.32 -9.14 -64.47
C ASP A 105 -22.86 -10.00 -65.65
N GLU A 106 -23.75 -10.16 -66.63
CA GLU A 106 -23.45 -10.74 -67.94
C GLU A 106 -22.54 -9.79 -68.73
N MET A 107 -21.59 -10.35 -69.49
CA MET A 107 -20.68 -9.56 -70.33
C MET A 107 -20.92 -9.92 -71.81
N SER A 108 -19.90 -10.43 -72.51
CA SER A 108 -20.05 -10.93 -73.88
C SER A 108 -20.47 -12.39 -73.86
N HIS A 109 -21.47 -12.76 -74.65
CA HIS A 109 -21.94 -14.15 -74.76
C HIS A 109 -20.82 -15.14 -75.08
N GLU A 110 -19.89 -14.81 -75.97
CA GLU A 110 -18.73 -15.65 -76.30
C GLU A 110 -17.81 -15.87 -75.09
N GLY A 111 -17.51 -14.80 -74.35
CA GLY A 111 -16.68 -14.84 -73.15
C GLY A 111 -17.31 -15.63 -72.00
N ASP A 112 -18.58 -15.34 -71.68
CA ASP A 112 -19.32 -16.06 -70.62
C ASP A 112 -19.42 -17.55 -70.96
N THR A 113 -19.65 -17.89 -72.24
CA THR A 113 -19.65 -19.29 -72.71
C THR A 113 -18.28 -19.94 -72.61
N TYR A 114 -17.20 -19.23 -72.94
CA TYR A 114 -15.83 -19.74 -72.80
C TYR A 114 -15.50 -20.06 -71.34
N PHE A 115 -15.86 -19.16 -70.42
CA PHE A 115 -15.62 -19.38 -68.99
C PHE A 115 -16.51 -20.50 -68.42
N ALA A 116 -17.80 -20.54 -68.80
CA ALA A 116 -18.71 -21.63 -68.45
C ALA A 116 -18.18 -22.99 -68.91
N ASN A 117 -17.64 -23.08 -70.13
CA ASN A 117 -17.01 -24.30 -70.62
C ASN A 117 -15.78 -24.69 -69.80
N ALA A 118 -14.92 -23.74 -69.42
CA ALA A 118 -13.78 -24.01 -68.54
C ALA A 118 -14.24 -24.54 -67.16
N ILE A 119 -15.31 -23.98 -66.60
CA ILE A 119 -15.92 -24.43 -65.35
C ILE A 119 -16.43 -25.87 -65.47
N ALA A 120 -17.14 -26.21 -66.54
CA ALA A 120 -17.67 -27.55 -66.75
C ALA A 120 -16.60 -28.65 -66.85
N HIS A 121 -15.38 -28.31 -67.28
CA HIS A 121 -14.22 -29.22 -67.34
C HIS A 121 -13.38 -29.24 -66.06
N SER A 122 -13.74 -28.43 -65.05
CA SER A 122 -13.03 -28.32 -63.78
C SER A 122 -13.59 -29.30 -62.75
N LYS A 123 -12.77 -29.75 -61.81
CA LYS A 123 -13.22 -30.63 -60.71
C LYS A 123 -14.16 -29.91 -59.74
N ARG A 124 -13.81 -28.67 -59.39
CA ARG A 124 -14.55 -27.83 -58.44
C ARG A 124 -14.16 -26.37 -58.62
N VAL A 125 -15.14 -25.53 -58.89
CA VAL A 125 -14.98 -24.08 -58.99
C VAL A 125 -15.92 -23.39 -58.02
N VAL A 126 -15.39 -22.50 -57.19
CA VAL A 126 -16.17 -21.64 -56.31
C VAL A 126 -16.03 -20.20 -56.76
N LEU A 127 -17.15 -19.50 -56.94
CA LEU A 127 -17.20 -18.10 -57.32
C LEU A 127 -17.70 -17.29 -56.12
N GLY A 128 -17.13 -16.10 -55.94
CA GLY A 128 -17.49 -15.21 -54.85
C GLY A 128 -18.91 -14.66 -55.02
N SER A 129 -19.68 -14.75 -53.96
CA SER A 129 -20.94 -14.02 -53.78
C SER A 129 -20.85 -13.10 -52.58
N ASP A 130 -21.73 -12.11 -52.53
CA ASP A 130 -21.75 -11.12 -51.46
C ASP A 130 -23.17 -10.83 -51.00
N MET A 131 -23.32 -10.39 -49.76
CA MET A 131 -24.59 -10.07 -49.14
C MET A 131 -24.67 -8.58 -48.89
N VAL A 132 -25.36 -7.86 -49.78
CA VAL A 132 -25.48 -6.40 -49.68
C VAL A 132 -26.79 -6.06 -48.98
N GLU A 133 -26.70 -5.38 -47.84
CA GLU A 133 -27.86 -4.79 -47.18
C GLU A 133 -28.31 -3.55 -47.97
N ARG A 134 -29.43 -3.66 -48.68
CA ARG A 134 -30.05 -2.52 -49.36
C ARG A 134 -31.22 -2.02 -48.53
N SER A 135 -31.08 -0.78 -48.06
CA SER A 135 -32.20 -0.01 -47.55
C SER A 135 -32.69 0.93 -48.65
N THR A 136 -33.85 0.61 -49.21
CA THR A 136 -34.65 1.50 -50.07
C THR A 136 -35.73 2.16 -49.24
N GLU A 137 -36.38 3.20 -49.79
CA GLU A 137 -37.49 3.92 -49.13
C GLU A 137 -38.67 3.01 -48.71
N TYR A 138 -38.77 1.81 -49.30
CA TYR A 138 -39.88 0.87 -49.11
C TYR A 138 -39.47 -0.46 -48.46
N PHE A 139 -38.18 -0.77 -48.39
CA PHE A 139 -37.69 -2.06 -47.91
C PHE A 139 -36.24 -1.96 -47.45
N THR A 140 -35.96 -2.51 -46.27
CA THR A 140 -34.62 -2.87 -45.83
C THR A 140 -34.50 -4.38 -45.86
N GLY A 141 -33.53 -4.89 -46.62
CA GLY A 141 -33.18 -6.29 -46.55
C GLY A 141 -31.89 -6.62 -47.27
N VAL A 142 -31.48 -7.87 -47.11
CA VAL A 142 -30.23 -8.40 -47.61
C VAL A 142 -30.48 -9.02 -48.99
N ILE A 143 -29.76 -8.54 -50.00
CA ILE A 143 -29.76 -9.12 -51.34
C ILE A 143 -28.45 -9.90 -51.48
N VAL A 144 -28.57 -11.20 -51.79
CA VAL A 144 -27.41 -12.03 -52.13
C VAL A 144 -27.09 -11.80 -53.60
N MET A 145 -25.89 -11.29 -53.88
CA MET A 145 -25.38 -11.10 -55.22
C MET A 145 -24.70 -12.39 -55.68
N GLU A 146 -25.47 -13.22 -56.36
CA GLU A 146 -25.04 -14.51 -56.90
C GLU A 146 -24.31 -14.35 -58.25
N PRO A 147 -23.40 -15.27 -58.61
CA PRO A 147 -22.88 -15.34 -59.97
C PRO A 147 -23.99 -15.55 -60.99
N ILE A 148 -23.80 -15.05 -62.22
CA ILE A 148 -24.78 -15.25 -63.31
C ILE A 148 -25.16 -16.73 -63.47
N SER A 149 -26.43 -16.98 -63.81
CA SER A 149 -26.99 -18.33 -63.89
C SER A 149 -26.20 -19.24 -64.82
N GLN A 150 -25.74 -18.72 -65.96
CA GLN A 150 -24.94 -19.46 -66.94
C GLN A 150 -23.70 -20.14 -66.32
N LEU A 151 -23.02 -19.49 -65.36
CA LEU A 151 -21.84 -20.06 -64.72
C LEU A 151 -22.23 -21.09 -63.65
N THR A 152 -23.28 -20.83 -62.90
CA THR A 152 -23.79 -21.79 -61.88
C THR A 152 -24.35 -23.05 -62.52
N GLU A 153 -25.06 -22.94 -63.65
CA GLU A 153 -25.58 -24.06 -64.44
C GLU A 153 -24.44 -24.90 -65.07
N ALA A 154 -23.30 -24.27 -65.38
CA ALA A 154 -22.09 -24.96 -65.82
C ALA A 154 -21.34 -25.71 -64.70
N GLY A 155 -21.81 -25.62 -63.45
CA GLY A 155 -21.25 -26.33 -62.31
C GLY A 155 -20.46 -25.46 -61.31
N ALA A 156 -20.47 -24.13 -61.47
CA ALA A 156 -19.89 -23.24 -60.47
C ALA A 156 -20.71 -23.26 -59.18
N ILE A 157 -19.99 -23.24 -58.05
CA ILE A 157 -20.59 -23.18 -56.72
C ILE A 157 -20.45 -21.75 -56.21
N SER A 158 -21.53 -21.18 -55.69
CA SER A 158 -21.47 -19.88 -55.02
C SER A 158 -21.01 -20.00 -53.57
N GLY A 159 -20.16 -19.08 -53.12
CA GLY A 159 -19.77 -18.97 -51.72
C GLY A 159 -19.49 -17.53 -51.31
N SER A 160 -20.00 -17.15 -50.13
CA SER A 160 -19.88 -15.79 -49.62
C SER A 160 -18.43 -15.42 -49.30
N VAL A 161 -17.93 -14.34 -49.90
CA VAL A 161 -16.57 -13.81 -49.70
C VAL A 161 -16.50 -12.76 -48.57
N GLY A 162 -17.63 -12.44 -47.94
CA GLY A 162 -17.65 -11.53 -46.80
C GLY A 162 -16.68 -11.96 -45.70
N LEU A 163 -16.14 -10.95 -45.01
CA LEU A 163 -15.39 -11.12 -43.77
C LEU A 163 -16.00 -10.23 -42.69
N ASP A 164 -16.07 -10.75 -41.47
CA ASP A 164 -16.67 -10.07 -40.32
C ASP A 164 -15.57 -9.59 -39.36
N PRO A 165 -15.04 -8.35 -39.54
CA PRO A 165 -14.09 -7.81 -38.59
C PRO A 165 -14.76 -7.51 -37.24
N ASP A 166 -14.01 -7.66 -36.16
CA ASP A 166 -14.42 -7.22 -34.83
C ASP A 166 -14.67 -5.71 -34.79
N ILE A 167 -15.22 -5.22 -33.67
CA ILE A 167 -15.44 -3.77 -33.42
C ILE A 167 -14.18 -2.91 -33.57
N ASP A 168 -12.98 -3.50 -33.48
CA ASP A 168 -11.69 -2.82 -33.68
C ASP A 168 -11.13 -2.97 -35.11
N GLY A 169 -11.93 -3.50 -36.04
CA GLY A 169 -11.60 -3.67 -37.46
C GLY A 169 -10.67 -4.85 -37.75
N ILE A 170 -10.39 -5.72 -36.78
CA ILE A 170 -9.50 -6.86 -36.93
C ILE A 170 -10.32 -8.14 -37.14
N VAL A 171 -9.98 -8.92 -38.16
CA VAL A 171 -10.61 -10.21 -38.45
C VAL A 171 -9.93 -11.27 -37.58
N ARG A 172 -10.69 -11.87 -36.64
CA ARG A 172 -10.19 -12.92 -35.72
C ARG A 172 -10.94 -14.23 -35.84
N GLU A 173 -12.20 -14.16 -36.24
CA GLU A 173 -13.13 -15.29 -36.29
C GLU A 173 -13.52 -15.57 -37.75
N PRO A 174 -13.76 -16.83 -38.11
CA PRO A 174 -14.33 -17.16 -39.41
C PRO A 174 -15.75 -16.56 -39.52
N PRO A 175 -16.18 -16.16 -40.73
CA PRO A 175 -17.52 -15.60 -40.92
C PRO A 175 -18.63 -16.60 -40.56
N ASP A 176 -19.74 -16.11 -39.98
CA ASP A 176 -20.82 -16.96 -39.43
C ASP A 176 -21.89 -17.35 -40.49
N TYR A 177 -21.81 -16.80 -41.71
CA TYR A 177 -22.73 -17.17 -42.80
C TYR A 177 -22.34 -18.45 -43.53
N SER A 178 -23.36 -19.22 -43.90
CA SER A 178 -23.26 -20.40 -44.76
C SER A 178 -24.16 -20.21 -45.98
N PRO A 179 -23.66 -20.44 -47.20
CA PRO A 179 -22.36 -21.02 -47.52
C PRO A 179 -21.21 -20.00 -47.56
N SER A 180 -20.11 -20.27 -46.84
CA SER A 180 -18.88 -19.46 -46.92
C SER A 180 -18.01 -19.88 -48.11
N PHE A 181 -17.28 -18.93 -48.69
CA PHE A 181 -16.38 -19.17 -49.83
C PHE A 181 -15.34 -20.26 -49.54
N PHE A 182 -14.61 -20.15 -48.43
CA PHE A 182 -13.60 -21.15 -48.03
C PHE A 182 -14.22 -22.52 -47.72
N GLY A 183 -15.41 -22.55 -47.11
CA GLY A 183 -16.11 -23.79 -46.77
C GLY A 183 -16.57 -24.53 -48.02
N GLN A 184 -17.14 -23.79 -48.98
CA GLN A 184 -17.47 -24.34 -50.29
C GLN A 184 -16.22 -24.80 -51.02
N LEU A 185 -15.10 -24.09 -50.94
CA LEU A 185 -13.90 -24.49 -51.65
C LEU A 185 -13.29 -25.79 -51.09
N ALA A 186 -13.30 -25.97 -49.76
CA ALA A 186 -12.88 -27.21 -49.12
C ALA A 186 -13.86 -28.39 -49.35
N GLY A 187 -15.15 -28.13 -49.55
CA GLY A 187 -16.16 -29.16 -49.81
C GLY A 187 -16.27 -30.17 -48.64
N SER A 188 -16.36 -31.47 -48.94
CA SER A 188 -16.42 -32.51 -47.90
C SER A 188 -15.12 -32.68 -47.09
N ARG A 189 -14.00 -32.09 -47.55
CA ARG A 189 -12.74 -32.04 -46.79
C ARG A 189 -12.72 -30.93 -45.75
N ALA A 190 -13.72 -30.05 -45.76
CA ALA A 190 -13.82 -28.98 -44.79
C ALA A 190 -14.08 -29.55 -43.40
N VAL A 191 -13.12 -29.40 -42.49
CA VAL A 191 -13.41 -29.48 -41.05
C VAL A 191 -13.97 -28.12 -40.65
N LEU A 192 -15.27 -27.95 -40.93
CA LEU A 192 -16.01 -26.76 -40.54
C LEU A 192 -16.11 -26.75 -39.01
N THR A 193 -15.71 -25.62 -38.44
CA THR A 193 -15.77 -25.34 -37.01
C THR A 193 -17.19 -25.57 -36.49
N GLN A 194 -17.33 -26.07 -35.26
CA GLN A 194 -18.62 -25.97 -34.58
C GLN A 194 -18.92 -24.47 -34.43
N ARG A 195 -20.02 -24.00 -35.04
CA ARG A 195 -20.50 -22.61 -35.02
C ARG A 195 -20.14 -21.89 -33.70
N ASN A 196 -19.51 -20.72 -33.80
CA ASN A 196 -19.24 -19.74 -32.73
C ASN A 196 -18.13 -20.01 -31.67
N LYS A 197 -17.07 -20.80 -31.93
CA LYS A 197 -16.05 -21.07 -30.87
C LYS A 197 -14.57 -21.06 -31.26
N ASP A 198 -14.25 -20.82 -32.52
CA ASP A 198 -12.93 -21.03 -33.08
C ASP A 198 -12.36 -19.75 -33.71
N PHE A 199 -11.12 -19.41 -33.38
CA PHE A 199 -10.38 -18.29 -33.95
C PHE A 199 -9.51 -18.73 -35.13
N ILE A 200 -9.35 -17.83 -36.10
CA ILE A 200 -8.46 -18.01 -37.25
C ILE A 200 -7.02 -18.01 -36.76
N LYS A 201 -6.28 -19.06 -37.09
CA LYS A 201 -4.84 -19.13 -36.81
C LYS A 201 -4.05 -18.52 -37.97
N TYR A 202 -3.52 -17.32 -37.76
CA TYR A 202 -2.69 -16.63 -38.76
C TYR A 202 -1.23 -17.09 -38.76
N ARG A 203 -0.58 -16.97 -39.93
CA ARG A 203 0.87 -17.18 -40.13
C ARG A 203 1.69 -16.20 -39.28
N PRO A 204 2.77 -16.61 -38.61
CA PRO A 204 3.61 -15.69 -37.86
C PRO A 204 4.25 -14.62 -38.76
N LEU A 205 4.64 -13.50 -38.15
CA LEU A 205 5.34 -12.40 -38.82
C LEU A 205 6.57 -12.90 -39.59
N GLY A 206 6.72 -12.41 -40.83
CA GLY A 206 7.82 -12.81 -41.71
C GLY A 206 7.59 -14.11 -42.49
N SER A 207 6.47 -14.81 -42.26
CA SER A 207 6.04 -15.94 -43.10
C SER A 207 4.86 -15.53 -43.98
N SER A 208 4.97 -15.75 -45.30
CA SER A 208 3.91 -15.48 -46.27
C SER A 208 3.42 -16.77 -46.92
N LEU A 209 2.17 -16.77 -47.38
CA LEU A 209 1.70 -17.77 -48.32
C LEU A 209 2.56 -17.74 -49.59
N LYS A 210 2.73 -18.89 -50.22
CA LYS A 210 3.23 -18.92 -51.59
C LYS A 210 2.22 -18.21 -52.49
N LYS A 211 2.68 -17.13 -53.13
CA LYS A 211 1.91 -16.35 -54.10
C LYS A 211 2.47 -16.58 -55.50
N ILE A 212 1.58 -16.72 -56.47
CA ILE A 212 1.89 -16.81 -57.90
C ILE A 212 1.13 -15.67 -58.56
N SER A 213 1.81 -14.84 -59.35
CA SER A 213 1.15 -13.77 -60.10
C SER A 213 0.21 -14.38 -61.14
N ALA A 214 -1.02 -13.87 -61.26
CA ALA A 214 -2.00 -14.33 -62.25
C ALA A 214 -1.46 -14.21 -63.68
N LEU A 215 -0.59 -13.21 -63.94
CA LEU A 215 0.13 -13.07 -65.21
C LEU A 215 0.95 -14.31 -65.59
N GLN A 216 1.55 -14.99 -64.61
CA GLN A 216 2.35 -16.20 -64.88
C GLN A 216 1.50 -17.37 -65.41
N LEU A 217 0.20 -17.39 -65.12
CA LEU A 217 -0.73 -18.39 -65.68
C LEU A 217 -1.11 -18.10 -67.13
N LEU A 218 -1.05 -16.83 -67.55
CA LEU A 218 -1.36 -16.40 -68.91
C LEU A 218 -0.16 -16.57 -69.86
N ILE A 219 1.04 -16.78 -69.32
CA ILE A 219 2.27 -16.99 -70.10
C ILE A 219 2.57 -18.49 -70.17
N GLU A 220 2.81 -18.99 -71.38
CA GLU A 220 3.19 -20.39 -71.58
C GLU A 220 4.51 -20.71 -70.84
N GLY A 221 4.48 -21.73 -69.98
CA GLY A 221 5.62 -22.09 -69.13
C GLY A 221 5.90 -21.15 -67.94
N GLY A 222 5.04 -20.16 -67.68
CA GLY A 222 5.23 -19.19 -66.58
C GLY A 222 5.12 -19.76 -65.16
N VAL A 223 4.48 -20.93 -65.00
CA VAL A 223 4.32 -21.64 -63.72
C VAL A 223 4.75 -23.10 -63.85
N ARG A 224 5.46 -23.62 -62.84
CA ARG A 224 5.86 -25.04 -62.76
C ARG A 224 4.71 -25.88 -62.21
N SER A 225 4.48 -27.06 -62.78
CA SER A 225 3.40 -27.99 -62.35
C SER A 225 3.53 -28.40 -60.88
N GLU A 226 4.74 -28.59 -60.38
CA GLU A 226 5.04 -28.90 -58.96
C GLU A 226 4.51 -27.84 -57.98
N ASP A 227 4.37 -26.60 -58.44
CA ASP A 227 3.93 -25.49 -57.61
C ASP A 227 2.42 -25.52 -57.34
N LEU A 228 1.64 -26.25 -58.17
CA LEU A 228 0.17 -26.27 -58.18
C LEU A 228 -0.48 -27.66 -58.06
N THR A 229 0.22 -28.72 -58.45
CA THR A 229 -0.34 -30.08 -58.51
C THR A 229 -0.88 -30.51 -57.14
N GLY A 230 -2.17 -30.89 -57.09
CA GLY A 230 -2.84 -31.33 -55.87
C GLY A 230 -3.25 -30.23 -54.90
N LYS A 231 -2.94 -28.95 -55.18
CA LYS A 231 -3.25 -27.82 -54.31
C LYS A 231 -4.60 -27.17 -54.62
N PHE A 232 -5.10 -26.41 -53.66
CA PHE A 232 -6.25 -25.52 -53.84
C PHE A 232 -5.76 -24.14 -54.25
N ALA A 233 -6.29 -23.60 -55.35
CA ALA A 233 -5.94 -22.27 -55.82
C ALA A 233 -7.01 -21.26 -55.43
N VAL A 234 -6.61 -20.13 -54.85
CA VAL A 234 -7.49 -18.99 -54.57
C VAL A 234 -7.02 -17.80 -55.40
N ILE A 235 -7.86 -17.29 -56.28
CA ILE A 235 -7.58 -16.18 -57.18
C ILE A 235 -8.29 -14.94 -56.68
N GLY A 236 -7.57 -13.83 -56.55
CA GLY A 236 -8.14 -12.58 -56.06
C GLY A 236 -7.13 -11.45 -56.08
N TRP A 237 -7.56 -10.27 -55.68
CA TRP A 237 -6.75 -9.06 -55.73
C TRP A 237 -5.65 -9.07 -54.66
N ASP A 238 -4.42 -8.70 -55.04
CA ASP A 238 -3.30 -8.52 -54.11
C ASP A 238 -2.52 -7.24 -54.45
N THR A 239 -3.23 -6.11 -54.46
CA THR A 239 -2.63 -4.79 -54.69
C THR A 239 -2.83 -3.90 -53.48
N LYS A 240 -1.98 -2.86 -53.38
CA LYS A 240 -2.10 -1.82 -52.34
C LYS A 240 -2.97 -0.64 -52.78
N ALA A 241 -3.33 -0.58 -54.07
CA ALA A 241 -3.79 0.64 -54.73
C ALA A 241 -5.16 0.52 -55.40
N VAL A 242 -5.70 -0.69 -55.59
CA VAL A 242 -6.98 -0.82 -56.30
C VAL A 242 -8.13 -0.76 -55.31
N VAL A 243 -8.96 0.24 -55.55
CA VAL A 243 -10.20 0.52 -54.85
C VAL A 243 -11.29 -0.29 -55.54
N ASP A 244 -12.05 -1.10 -54.80
CA ASP A 244 -13.21 -1.82 -55.35
C ASP A 244 -14.15 -0.84 -56.07
N ALA A 245 -14.44 -1.11 -57.34
CA ALA A 245 -15.21 -0.25 -58.22
C ALA A 245 -16.65 -0.03 -57.73
N ASN A 246 -17.16 -0.92 -56.87
CA ASN A 246 -18.51 -0.83 -56.31
C ASN A 246 -18.56 -0.15 -54.92
N ASN A 247 -17.51 -0.25 -54.10
CA ASN A 247 -17.57 0.12 -52.68
C ASN A 247 -16.52 1.15 -52.22
N GLY A 248 -15.58 1.58 -53.05
CA GLY A 248 -14.66 2.66 -52.66
C GLY A 248 -13.63 2.26 -51.58
N GLN A 249 -13.52 0.98 -51.24
CA GLN A 249 -12.57 0.46 -50.23
C GLN A 249 -11.54 -0.49 -50.88
N VAL A 250 -10.33 -0.48 -50.32
CA VAL A 250 -9.26 -1.41 -50.70
C VAL A 250 -9.55 -2.73 -49.98
N ASP A 251 -9.55 -3.85 -50.70
CA ASP A 251 -9.81 -5.21 -50.18
C ASP A 251 -8.67 -5.73 -49.28
N ARG A 252 -8.44 -5.02 -48.17
CA ARG A 252 -7.36 -5.28 -47.22
C ARG A 252 -7.86 -5.23 -45.78
N PHE A 253 -7.59 -6.30 -45.06
CA PHE A 253 -8.07 -6.50 -43.71
C PHE A 253 -6.95 -6.43 -42.68
N ARG A 254 -7.28 -5.91 -41.50
CA ARG A 254 -6.39 -6.00 -40.34
C ARG A 254 -6.55 -7.38 -39.72
N THR A 255 -5.42 -7.95 -39.32
CA THR A 255 -5.34 -9.24 -38.64
C THR A 255 -4.74 -9.02 -37.24
N PRO A 256 -4.77 -10.04 -36.37
CA PRO A 256 -4.15 -9.98 -35.05
C PRO A 256 -2.71 -9.43 -35.05
N LEU A 257 -1.95 -9.73 -36.11
CA LEU A 257 -0.56 -9.30 -36.28
C LEU A 257 -0.42 -7.83 -36.69
N SER A 258 -1.45 -7.23 -37.31
CA SER A 258 -1.47 -5.80 -37.68
C SER A 258 -1.26 -4.89 -36.46
N ARG A 259 -1.76 -5.30 -35.28
CA ARG A 259 -1.60 -4.55 -34.02
C ARG A 259 -0.13 -4.37 -33.62
N PHE A 260 0.74 -5.28 -34.05
CA PHE A 260 2.16 -5.32 -33.69
C PHE A 260 3.09 -5.09 -34.90
N GLY A 261 2.59 -4.37 -35.92
CA GLY A 261 3.39 -3.97 -37.09
C GLY A 261 3.31 -4.90 -38.30
N GLY A 262 2.44 -5.91 -38.30
CA GLY A 262 2.30 -6.88 -39.39
C GLY A 262 1.63 -6.40 -40.68
N GLY A 263 1.28 -5.11 -40.80
CA GLY A 263 0.56 -4.57 -41.96
C GLY A 263 -0.85 -5.17 -42.10
N THR A 264 -1.54 -4.90 -43.21
CA THR A 264 -2.82 -5.52 -43.58
C THR A 264 -2.61 -6.68 -44.55
N LEU A 265 -3.52 -7.67 -44.57
CA LEU A 265 -3.55 -8.75 -45.58
C LEU A 265 -4.62 -8.46 -46.63
N ALA A 266 -4.39 -8.89 -47.87
CA ALA A 266 -5.44 -8.86 -48.91
C ALA A 266 -6.57 -9.86 -48.59
N GLY A 267 -7.80 -9.60 -49.04
CA GLY A 267 -8.95 -10.50 -48.82
C GLY A 267 -8.66 -11.93 -49.26
N VAL A 268 -8.07 -12.09 -50.44
CA VAL A 268 -7.64 -13.38 -51.00
C VAL A 268 -6.69 -14.16 -50.08
N GLU A 269 -5.82 -13.46 -49.33
CA GLU A 269 -4.89 -14.08 -48.38
C GLU A 269 -5.60 -14.52 -47.10
N VAL A 270 -6.61 -13.77 -46.66
CA VAL A 270 -7.46 -14.14 -45.52
C VAL A 270 -8.27 -15.39 -45.88
N HIS A 271 -8.88 -15.44 -47.07
CA HIS A 271 -9.61 -16.62 -47.56
C HIS A 271 -8.70 -17.84 -47.73
N ALA A 272 -7.48 -17.66 -48.24
CA ALA A 272 -6.51 -18.75 -48.31
C ALA A 272 -6.08 -19.26 -46.92
N THR A 273 -6.02 -18.37 -45.93
CA THR A 273 -5.75 -18.74 -44.53
C THR A 273 -6.93 -19.50 -43.92
N LEU A 274 -8.15 -19.03 -44.13
CA LEU A 274 -9.39 -19.70 -43.71
C LEU A 274 -9.51 -21.11 -44.32
N LEU A 275 -9.28 -21.23 -45.63
CA LEU A 275 -9.31 -22.50 -46.33
C LEU A 275 -8.31 -23.49 -45.74
N ARG A 276 -7.08 -23.02 -45.47
CA ARG A 276 -6.05 -23.88 -44.88
C ARG A 276 -6.41 -24.35 -43.47
N ASN A 277 -6.94 -23.45 -42.63
CA ASN A 277 -7.43 -23.82 -41.31
C ASN A 277 -8.56 -24.86 -41.41
N ALA A 278 -9.48 -24.71 -42.37
CA ALA A 278 -10.55 -25.67 -42.63
C ALA A 278 -10.04 -27.04 -43.14
N LEU A 279 -9.02 -27.06 -44.00
CA LEU A 279 -8.45 -28.29 -44.56
C LEU A 279 -7.62 -29.07 -43.52
N ARG A 280 -6.92 -28.37 -42.62
CA ARG A 280 -6.01 -28.98 -41.63
C ARG A 280 -6.58 -29.08 -40.22
N ASN A 281 -7.79 -28.56 -39.99
CA ASN A 281 -8.35 -28.38 -38.65
C ASN A 281 -7.39 -27.62 -37.70
N ASP A 282 -6.72 -26.59 -38.23
CA ASP A 282 -5.71 -25.80 -37.50
C ASP A 282 -6.31 -24.54 -36.87
N TRP A 283 -7.51 -24.68 -36.31
CA TRP A 283 -8.24 -23.62 -35.62
C TRP A 283 -7.73 -23.45 -34.18
N VAL A 284 -7.96 -22.27 -33.59
CA VAL A 284 -7.78 -22.08 -32.15
C VAL A 284 -9.14 -22.05 -31.46
N SER A 285 -9.43 -23.07 -30.68
CA SER A 285 -10.72 -23.19 -29.97
C SER A 285 -10.65 -22.60 -28.56
N SER A 286 -11.72 -21.97 -28.10
CA SER A 286 -11.83 -21.55 -26.70
C SER A 286 -11.91 -22.74 -25.75
N LEU A 287 -11.26 -22.67 -24.58
CA LEU A 287 -11.44 -23.68 -23.53
C LEU A 287 -12.92 -23.86 -23.17
N PRO A 288 -13.36 -25.11 -22.83
CA PRO A 288 -14.69 -25.35 -22.32
C PRO A 288 -15.02 -24.42 -21.14
N PRO A 289 -16.23 -23.82 -21.08
CA PRO A 289 -16.57 -22.84 -20.06
C PRO A 289 -16.31 -23.31 -18.63
N VAL A 290 -16.53 -24.60 -18.34
CA VAL A 290 -16.28 -25.21 -17.04
C VAL A 290 -14.79 -25.28 -16.70
N ALA A 291 -13.95 -25.69 -17.65
CA ALA A 291 -12.50 -25.75 -17.47
C ALA A 291 -11.92 -24.34 -17.27
N ASN A 292 -12.40 -23.38 -18.06
CA ASN A 292 -12.03 -21.97 -17.91
C ASN A 292 -12.43 -21.47 -16.51
N MET A 293 -13.67 -21.69 -16.08
CA MET A 293 -14.16 -21.31 -14.74
C MET A 293 -13.34 -21.94 -13.60
N ALA A 294 -12.96 -23.22 -13.72
CA ALA A 294 -12.16 -23.90 -12.71
C ALA A 294 -10.77 -23.27 -12.54
N LEU A 295 -10.11 -22.89 -13.63
CA LEU A 295 -8.83 -22.18 -13.59
C LEU A 295 -8.96 -20.81 -12.91
N TRP A 296 -10.06 -20.09 -13.18
CA TRP A 296 -10.36 -18.81 -12.52
C TRP A 296 -10.57 -18.97 -11.03
N LEU A 297 -11.39 -19.94 -10.61
CA LEU A 297 -11.64 -20.21 -9.19
C LEU A 297 -10.36 -20.61 -8.44
N LEU A 298 -9.50 -21.41 -9.08
CA LEU A 298 -8.21 -21.79 -8.52
C LEU A 298 -7.30 -20.56 -8.32
N ALA A 299 -7.18 -19.72 -9.35
CA ALA A 299 -6.41 -18.47 -9.30
C ALA A 299 -6.89 -17.53 -8.18
N ILE A 300 -8.20 -17.33 -8.06
CA ILE A 300 -8.81 -16.52 -6.99
C ILE A 300 -8.53 -17.12 -5.62
N SER A 301 -8.65 -18.44 -5.47
CA SER A 301 -8.42 -19.14 -4.21
C SER A 301 -6.98 -19.04 -3.72
N ILE A 302 -6.00 -19.24 -4.61
CA ILE A 302 -4.57 -19.06 -4.31
C ILE A 302 -4.32 -17.62 -3.86
N SER A 303 -4.88 -16.67 -4.61
CA SER A 303 -4.69 -15.25 -4.33
C SER A 303 -5.31 -14.83 -2.99
N PHE A 304 -6.48 -15.39 -2.62
CA PHE A 304 -7.11 -15.17 -1.32
C PHE A 304 -6.23 -15.66 -0.16
N LEU A 305 -5.65 -16.86 -0.29
CA LEU A 305 -4.79 -17.44 0.74
C LEU A 305 -3.55 -16.58 0.99
N VAL A 306 -2.93 -16.05 -0.08
CA VAL A 306 -1.75 -15.18 -0.03
C VAL A 306 -2.03 -13.87 0.71
N ILE A 307 -3.14 -13.19 0.41
CA ILE A 307 -3.47 -11.86 0.96
C ILE A 307 -3.72 -11.92 2.47
N SER A 308 -4.27 -13.02 2.95
CA SER A 308 -4.63 -13.15 4.37
C SER A 308 -3.42 -13.12 5.32
N VAL A 309 -2.20 -13.35 4.81
CA VAL A 309 -0.99 -13.60 5.63
C VAL A 309 0.24 -12.75 5.21
N SER A 310 0.16 -11.98 4.12
CA SER A 310 1.35 -11.43 3.46
C SER A 310 1.55 -9.92 3.62
N SER A 311 2.81 -9.50 3.67
CA SER A 311 3.23 -8.08 3.55
C SER A 311 3.17 -7.63 2.09
N ILE A 312 3.16 -6.31 1.84
CA ILE A 312 3.03 -5.75 0.48
C ILE A 312 4.09 -6.29 -0.50
N SER A 313 5.34 -6.43 -0.09
CA SER A 313 6.41 -6.98 -0.93
C SER A 313 6.16 -8.43 -1.33
N ARG A 314 5.58 -9.23 -0.43
CA ARG A 314 5.20 -10.62 -0.73
C ARG A 314 4.02 -10.66 -1.70
N VAL A 315 3.00 -9.82 -1.50
CA VAL A 315 1.86 -9.70 -2.42
C VAL A 315 2.34 -9.34 -3.84
N ALA A 316 3.28 -8.39 -3.97
CA ALA A 316 3.86 -8.02 -5.26
C ALA A 316 4.64 -9.16 -5.93
N LEU A 317 5.41 -9.94 -5.16
CA LEU A 317 6.09 -11.12 -5.69
C LEU A 317 5.10 -12.18 -6.20
N TYR A 318 4.06 -12.48 -5.42
CA TYR A 318 3.03 -13.44 -5.82
C TYR A 318 2.23 -12.97 -7.04
N PHE A 319 1.94 -11.66 -7.15
CA PHE A 319 1.36 -11.04 -8.35
C PHE A 319 2.19 -11.43 -9.58
N PHE A 320 3.51 -11.19 -9.52
CA PHE A 320 4.38 -11.42 -10.66
C PHE A 320 4.46 -12.91 -11.03
N LEU A 321 4.61 -13.79 -10.03
CA LEU A 321 4.68 -15.24 -10.25
C LEU A 321 3.38 -15.82 -10.83
N LEU A 322 2.22 -15.37 -10.33
CA LEU A 322 0.93 -15.82 -10.84
C LEU A 322 0.67 -15.33 -12.27
N GLN A 323 1.00 -14.07 -12.57
CA GLN A 323 0.84 -13.51 -13.91
C GLN A 323 1.76 -14.22 -14.90
N LEU A 324 3.02 -14.47 -14.53
CA LEU A 324 3.98 -15.20 -15.34
C LEU A 324 3.55 -16.65 -15.58
N GLY A 325 3.10 -17.35 -14.53
CA GLY A 325 2.60 -18.72 -14.63
C GLY A 325 1.34 -18.83 -15.49
N SER A 326 0.39 -17.89 -15.34
CA SER A 326 -0.82 -17.82 -16.16
C SER A 326 -0.51 -17.57 -17.64
N PHE A 327 0.44 -16.66 -17.92
CA PHE A 327 0.89 -16.40 -19.28
C PHE A 327 1.61 -17.61 -19.90
N GLY A 328 2.47 -18.29 -19.14
CA GLY A 328 3.11 -19.53 -19.57
C GLY A 328 2.10 -20.65 -19.89
N LEU A 329 1.05 -20.80 -19.06
CA LEU A 329 -0.04 -21.73 -19.33
C LEU A 329 -0.81 -21.36 -20.60
N SER A 330 -1.10 -20.08 -20.80
CA SER A 330 -1.78 -19.56 -22.00
C SER A 330 -0.98 -19.87 -23.28
N LEU A 331 0.34 -19.62 -23.28
CA LEU A 331 1.23 -19.99 -24.39
C LEU A 331 1.25 -21.50 -24.64
N GLY A 332 1.34 -22.30 -23.57
CA GLY A 332 1.33 -23.75 -23.67
C GLY A 332 0.04 -24.30 -24.27
N LEU A 333 -1.11 -23.71 -23.93
CA LEU A 333 -2.41 -24.08 -24.50
C LEU A 333 -2.56 -23.57 -25.94
N TRP A 334 -2.08 -22.36 -26.24
CA TRP A 334 -2.11 -21.76 -27.57
C TRP A 334 -1.38 -22.64 -28.60
N SER A 335 -0.21 -23.16 -28.24
CA SER A 335 0.54 -24.09 -29.10
C SER A 335 -0.21 -25.40 -29.42
N LYS A 336 -1.24 -25.75 -28.63
CA LYS A 336 -2.12 -26.91 -28.82
C LYS A 336 -3.46 -26.54 -29.49
N GLY A 337 -3.64 -25.30 -29.96
CA GLY A 337 -4.89 -24.84 -30.56
C GLY A 337 -5.99 -24.54 -29.54
N LEU A 338 -5.63 -24.25 -28.28
CA LEU A 338 -6.57 -23.88 -27.23
C LEU A 338 -6.31 -22.46 -26.73
N PHE A 339 -7.36 -21.64 -26.69
CA PHE A 339 -7.31 -20.28 -26.16
C PHE A 339 -7.66 -20.25 -24.66
N PHE A 340 -6.75 -19.63 -23.89
CA PHE A 340 -6.94 -19.29 -22.48
C PHE A 340 -6.43 -17.86 -22.25
N ASN A 341 -7.29 -16.97 -21.76
CA ASN A 341 -6.91 -15.58 -21.51
C ASN A 341 -6.18 -15.42 -20.17
N ALA A 342 -4.86 -15.25 -20.21
CA ALA A 342 -4.05 -15.00 -19.01
C ALA A 342 -4.24 -13.60 -18.40
N LEU A 343 -4.78 -12.63 -19.15
CA LEU A 343 -4.87 -11.22 -18.73
C LEU A 343 -6.13 -10.91 -17.91
N VAL A 344 -7.13 -11.78 -17.94
CA VAL A 344 -8.33 -11.61 -17.10
C VAL A 344 -8.01 -11.76 -15.60
N ILE A 345 -6.86 -12.34 -15.23
CA ILE A 345 -6.40 -12.37 -13.82
C ILE A 345 -5.83 -11.03 -13.36
N THR A 346 -5.42 -10.16 -14.29
CA THR A 346 -4.70 -8.93 -13.94
C THR A 346 -5.53 -7.94 -13.10
N PRO A 347 -6.81 -7.64 -13.43
CA PRO A 347 -7.65 -6.76 -12.59
C PRO A 347 -7.83 -7.30 -11.16
N VAL A 348 -7.89 -8.62 -11.03
CA VAL A 348 -7.98 -9.35 -9.75
C VAL A 348 -6.78 -9.05 -8.89
N LEU A 349 -5.59 -9.28 -9.45
CA LEU A 349 -4.35 -9.09 -8.75
C LEU A 349 -4.11 -7.59 -8.44
N MET A 350 -4.54 -6.67 -9.30
CA MET A 350 -4.51 -5.23 -9.02
C MET A 350 -5.38 -4.84 -7.83
N GLY A 351 -6.62 -5.35 -7.75
CA GLY A 351 -7.50 -5.11 -6.61
C GLY A 351 -6.90 -5.61 -5.29
N MET A 352 -6.08 -6.66 -5.35
CA MET A 352 -5.39 -7.23 -4.20
C MET A 352 -4.21 -6.39 -3.74
N VAL A 353 -3.41 -5.87 -4.67
CA VAL A 353 -2.37 -4.89 -4.37
C VAL A 353 -2.99 -3.65 -3.73
N ALA A 354 -4.10 -3.15 -4.28
CA ALA A 354 -4.83 -2.02 -3.69
C ALA A 354 -5.30 -2.32 -2.27
N TYR A 355 -5.88 -3.51 -2.02
CA TYR A 355 -6.25 -3.93 -0.67
C TYR A 355 -5.04 -4.02 0.27
N ALA A 356 -3.92 -4.59 -0.19
CA ALA A 356 -2.71 -4.71 0.61
C ALA A 356 -2.15 -3.33 1.02
N VAL A 357 -2.11 -2.38 0.09
CA VAL A 357 -1.74 -0.97 0.35
C VAL A 357 -2.66 -0.35 1.39
N VAL A 358 -3.98 -0.47 1.18
CA VAL A 358 -4.98 0.09 2.09
C VAL A 358 -4.84 -0.52 3.49
N ASN A 359 -4.71 -1.84 3.58
CA ASN A 359 -4.54 -2.53 4.85
C ASN A 359 -3.25 -2.09 5.56
N ASP A 360 -2.14 -1.96 4.84
CA ASP A 360 -0.85 -1.50 5.39
C ASP A 360 -0.95 -0.08 5.97
N LEU A 361 -1.54 0.86 5.22
CA LEU A 361 -1.81 2.23 5.67
C LEU A 361 -2.67 2.26 6.95
N PHE A 362 -3.71 1.42 7.01
CA PHE A 362 -4.57 1.32 8.20
C PHE A 362 -3.86 0.70 9.40
N THR A 363 -3.04 -0.35 9.21
CA THR A 363 -2.29 -0.97 10.30
C THR A 363 -1.25 -0.02 10.89
N VAL A 364 -0.51 0.69 10.05
CA VAL A 364 0.48 1.70 10.49
C VAL A 364 -0.22 2.82 11.28
N GLY A 365 -1.37 3.29 10.80
CA GLY A 365 -2.16 4.31 11.49
C GLY A 365 -2.68 3.86 12.86
N ARG A 366 -3.05 2.58 13.01
CA ARG A 366 -3.52 2.02 14.28
C ARG A 366 -2.39 1.88 15.29
N GLN A 367 -1.23 1.37 14.88
CA GLN A 367 -0.06 1.23 15.74
C GLN A 367 0.38 2.58 16.34
N LYS A 368 0.42 3.64 15.51
CA LYS A 368 0.75 5.00 15.99
C LYS A 368 -0.24 5.50 17.04
N ARG A 369 -1.54 5.22 16.90
CA ARG A 369 -2.58 5.64 17.86
C ARG A 369 -2.53 4.84 19.17
N GLU A 370 -2.28 3.54 19.09
CA GLU A 370 -2.13 2.69 20.28
C GLU A 370 -0.88 3.10 21.08
N LEU A 371 0.24 3.38 20.40
CA LEU A 371 1.46 3.89 21.04
C LEU A 371 1.22 5.25 21.73
N ARG A 372 0.58 6.20 21.04
CA ARG A 372 0.22 7.51 21.60
C ARG A 372 -0.62 7.38 22.87
N LYS A 373 -1.64 6.50 22.86
CA LYS A 373 -2.51 6.27 24.03
C LYS A 373 -1.78 5.63 25.21
N ALA A 374 -0.78 4.78 24.97
CA ALA A 374 -0.02 4.13 26.04
C ALA A 374 0.86 5.13 26.83
N PHE A 375 1.33 6.20 26.17
CA PHE A 375 2.25 7.18 26.77
C PHE A 375 1.60 8.52 27.17
N ASP A 376 0.35 8.77 26.75
CA ASP A 376 -0.43 9.98 27.07
C ASP A 376 -0.56 10.26 28.57
N GLN A 377 -0.44 9.23 29.41
CA GLN A 377 -0.58 9.34 30.87
C GLN A 377 0.72 9.64 31.61
N TYR A 378 1.88 9.54 30.94
CA TYR A 378 3.20 9.58 31.58
C TYR A 378 4.11 10.68 31.03
N LEU A 379 3.85 11.17 29.81
CA LEU A 379 4.72 12.10 29.08
C LEU A 379 3.96 13.33 28.60
N SER A 380 4.66 14.46 28.45
CA SER A 380 4.07 15.66 27.86
C SER A 380 3.80 15.49 26.36
N PRO A 381 2.83 16.23 25.77
CA PRO A 381 2.47 16.11 24.36
C PRO A 381 3.67 16.23 23.41
N ASP A 382 4.57 17.17 23.68
CA ASP A 382 5.80 17.41 22.89
C ASP A 382 6.78 16.22 22.95
N MET A 383 6.82 15.50 24.07
CA MET A 383 7.65 14.29 24.20
C MET A 383 7.03 13.10 23.46
N ILE A 384 5.71 12.99 23.45
CA ILE A 384 4.99 11.93 22.72
C ILE A 384 5.18 12.09 21.21
N GLU A 385 5.07 13.31 20.69
CA GLU A 385 5.25 13.57 19.26
C GLU A 385 6.65 13.14 18.78
N LYS A 386 7.69 13.52 19.54
CA LYS A 386 9.09 13.15 19.26
C LYS A 386 9.36 11.65 19.38
N LEU A 387 8.62 10.92 20.24
CA LEU A 387 8.74 9.46 20.37
C LEU A 387 7.98 8.69 19.28
N VAL A 388 6.88 9.25 18.78
CA VAL A 388 6.13 8.67 17.64
C VAL A 388 6.92 8.81 16.34
N GLU A 389 7.71 9.88 16.22
CA GLU A 389 8.63 10.09 15.08
C GLU A 389 9.82 9.12 15.10
N ASP A 390 10.34 8.80 16.29
CA ASP A 390 11.52 7.94 16.45
C ASP A 390 11.33 6.92 17.59
N PRO A 391 10.65 5.79 17.31
CA PRO A 391 10.38 4.75 18.30
C PRO A 391 11.64 4.04 18.81
N GLU A 392 12.77 4.11 18.11
CA GLU A 392 14.01 3.42 18.51
C GLU A 392 14.68 4.06 19.73
N LYS A 393 14.30 5.30 20.07
CA LYS A 393 14.68 5.94 21.34
C LYS A 393 14.11 5.23 22.56
N LEU A 394 13.04 4.43 22.40
CA LEU A 394 12.56 3.48 23.40
C LEU A 394 13.33 2.16 23.29
N LYS A 395 14.61 2.16 23.66
CA LYS A 395 15.36 0.90 23.73
C LYS A 395 14.77 0.01 24.83
N MET A 396 14.42 -1.22 24.47
CA MET A 396 14.01 -2.27 25.42
C MET A 396 15.24 -2.70 26.23
N GLY A 397 15.37 -2.14 27.44
CA GLY A 397 16.48 -2.40 28.36
C GLY A 397 16.74 -1.18 29.24
N GLY A 398 17.17 -1.39 30.48
CA GLY A 398 17.57 -0.27 31.35
C GLY A 398 18.82 0.42 30.80
N GLU A 399 18.78 1.72 30.57
CA GLU A 399 19.97 2.51 30.23
C GLU A 399 20.48 3.23 31.49
N SER A 400 21.80 3.21 31.70
CA SER A 400 22.42 4.05 32.73
C SER A 400 22.51 5.48 32.22
N ARG A 401 21.78 6.39 32.85
CA ARG A 401 21.71 7.80 32.48
C ARG A 401 21.79 8.67 33.72
N GLU A 402 22.44 9.81 33.58
CA GLU A 402 22.45 10.81 34.64
C GLU A 402 21.15 11.60 34.62
N MET A 403 20.41 11.61 35.72
CA MET A 403 19.05 12.17 35.78
C MET A 403 18.86 12.95 37.07
N THR A 404 17.86 13.85 37.06
CA THR A 404 17.40 14.50 38.29
C THR A 404 16.07 13.89 38.70
N ILE A 405 16.01 13.41 39.93
CA ILE A 405 14.85 12.74 40.52
C ILE A 405 14.20 13.68 41.55
N MET A 406 12.88 13.77 41.50
CA MET A 406 12.06 14.50 42.44
C MET A 406 11.14 13.54 43.20
N PHE A 407 11.10 13.70 44.51
CA PHE A 407 10.02 13.23 45.36
C PHE A 407 9.30 14.44 45.94
N CYS A 408 7.97 14.47 45.85
CA CYS A 408 7.13 15.49 46.44
C CYS A 408 6.07 14.82 47.30
N ASP A 409 5.96 15.15 48.58
CA ASP A 409 4.93 14.61 49.49
C ASP A 409 4.04 15.71 50.05
N ILE A 410 2.73 15.44 50.17
CA ILE A 410 1.74 16.42 50.64
C ILE A 410 1.57 16.29 52.16
N ARG A 411 2.09 17.28 52.88
CA ARG A 411 1.99 17.34 54.34
C ARG A 411 0.59 17.77 54.79
N GLY A 412 0.08 17.08 55.81
CA GLY A 412 -1.24 17.33 56.40
C GLY A 412 -2.35 16.47 55.80
N PHE A 413 -2.01 15.59 54.85
CA PHE A 413 -2.96 14.71 54.19
C PHE A 413 -3.65 13.72 55.14
N THR A 414 -2.93 13.13 56.11
CA THR A 414 -3.55 12.23 57.10
C THR A 414 -4.65 12.92 57.90
N SER A 415 -4.43 14.17 58.32
CA SER A 415 -5.42 14.95 59.08
C SER A 415 -6.65 15.30 58.25
N ILE A 416 -6.48 15.56 56.95
CA ILE A 416 -7.60 15.78 56.02
C ILE A 416 -8.34 14.47 55.73
N SER A 417 -7.61 13.37 55.56
CA SER A 417 -8.20 12.05 55.34
C SER A 417 -9.07 11.60 56.52
N GLU A 418 -8.67 11.92 57.76
CA GLU A 418 -9.51 11.68 58.94
C GLU A 418 -10.79 12.53 58.95
N ARG A 419 -10.68 13.81 58.54
CA ARG A 419 -11.84 14.72 58.46
C ARG A 419 -12.87 14.26 57.42
N PHE A 420 -12.41 13.76 56.27
CA PHE A 420 -13.26 13.31 55.17
C PHE A 420 -13.55 11.80 55.19
N LYS A 421 -13.36 11.13 56.32
CA LYS A 421 -13.56 9.67 56.45
C LYS A 421 -14.96 9.20 56.02
N ASN A 422 -15.97 10.04 56.16
CA ASN A 422 -17.36 9.73 55.77
C ASN A 422 -17.73 10.29 54.37
N GLU A 423 -16.80 10.94 53.67
CA GLU A 423 -16.99 11.59 52.37
C GLU A 423 -15.80 11.32 51.43
N PRO A 424 -15.51 10.05 51.10
CA PRO A 424 -14.31 9.65 50.35
C PRO A 424 -14.24 10.29 48.95
N ASP A 425 -15.38 10.56 48.31
CA ASP A 425 -15.43 11.21 47.00
C ASP A 425 -14.88 12.65 47.05
N LYS A 426 -15.12 13.39 48.14
CA LYS A 426 -14.57 14.74 48.32
C LYS A 426 -13.07 14.71 48.59
N LEU A 427 -12.60 13.73 49.36
CA LEU A 427 -11.16 13.53 49.57
C LEU A 427 -10.45 13.21 48.25
N ALA A 428 -11.06 12.35 47.42
CA ALA A 428 -10.53 12.01 46.11
C ALA A 428 -10.52 13.23 45.16
N ASP A 429 -11.55 14.07 45.16
CA ASP A 429 -11.58 15.30 44.36
C ASP A 429 -10.46 16.27 44.75
N ILE A 430 -10.27 16.52 46.05
CA ILE A 430 -9.19 17.39 46.56
C ILE A 430 -7.81 16.87 46.12
N ILE A 431 -7.57 15.56 46.27
CA ILE A 431 -6.32 14.92 45.86
C ILE A 431 -6.11 15.03 44.36
N ASN A 432 -7.12 14.68 43.55
CA ASN A 432 -7.02 14.72 42.10
C ASN A 432 -6.76 16.14 41.59
N ARG A 433 -7.43 17.16 42.15
CA ARG A 433 -7.21 18.57 41.79
C ARG A 433 -5.80 19.02 42.13
N LEU A 434 -5.31 18.68 43.31
CA LEU A 434 -3.96 19.06 43.74
C LEU A 434 -2.89 18.33 42.92
N LEU A 435 -2.99 17.01 42.78
CA LEU A 435 -2.08 16.22 41.94
C LEU A 435 -2.11 16.72 40.49
N THR A 436 -3.28 17.07 39.94
CA THR A 436 -3.39 17.64 38.58
C THR A 436 -2.62 18.96 38.46
N ALA A 437 -2.75 19.86 39.43
CA ALA A 437 -2.06 21.14 39.42
C ALA A 437 -0.53 20.96 39.52
N LEU A 438 -0.07 20.06 40.39
CA LEU A 438 1.35 19.78 40.60
C LEU A 438 1.98 19.02 39.42
N THR A 439 1.28 18.03 38.88
CA THR A 439 1.72 17.25 37.71
C THR A 439 1.85 18.13 36.47
N ARG A 440 0.98 19.13 36.30
CA ARG A 440 1.10 20.09 35.19
C ARG A 440 2.46 20.79 35.19
N GLU A 441 2.92 21.28 36.34
CA GLU A 441 4.22 21.95 36.45
C GLU A 441 5.39 21.01 36.08
N ILE A 442 5.27 19.72 36.43
CA ILE A 442 6.26 18.69 36.06
C ILE A 442 6.29 18.50 34.54
N LEU A 443 5.14 18.32 33.91
CA LEU A 443 5.05 18.08 32.46
C LEU A 443 5.45 19.30 31.63
N ASP A 444 5.05 20.51 32.04
CA ASP A 444 5.34 21.77 31.34
C ASP A 444 6.84 22.11 31.31
N THR A 445 7.60 21.60 32.28
CA THR A 445 9.06 21.74 32.35
C THR A 445 9.80 20.60 31.64
N GLY A 446 9.09 19.64 31.06
CA GLY A 446 9.64 18.46 30.37
C GLY A 446 9.98 17.30 31.31
N GLY A 447 9.46 17.28 32.52
CA GLY A 447 9.58 16.15 33.43
C GLY A 447 8.67 14.99 33.04
N THR A 448 9.03 13.79 33.49
CA THR A 448 8.26 12.56 33.33
C THR A 448 7.77 12.12 34.70
N VAL A 449 6.46 11.89 34.84
CA VAL A 449 5.88 11.35 36.08
C VAL A 449 6.03 9.83 36.07
N ASP A 450 6.74 9.30 37.06
CA ASP A 450 6.93 7.85 37.21
C ASP A 450 5.67 7.23 37.81
N LYS A 451 5.33 7.63 39.04
CA LYS A 451 4.16 7.11 39.76
C LYS A 451 3.69 8.03 40.89
N TYR A 452 2.44 7.81 41.28
CA TYR A 452 1.84 8.31 42.52
C TYR A 452 1.94 7.22 43.59
N MET A 453 2.49 7.56 44.76
CA MET A 453 2.60 6.68 45.93
C MET A 453 1.80 7.29 47.08
N GLY A 454 0.49 7.07 47.06
CA GLY A 454 -0.42 7.77 47.98
C GLY A 454 -0.48 9.26 47.66
N ASP A 455 -0.03 10.08 48.59
CA ASP A 455 0.12 11.54 48.52
C ASP A 455 1.48 12.01 47.97
N CYS A 456 2.37 11.06 47.63
CA CYS A 456 3.68 11.35 47.07
C CYS A 456 3.70 11.27 45.53
N ILE A 457 4.32 12.26 44.88
CA ILE A 457 4.64 12.28 43.45
C ILE A 457 6.12 11.95 43.27
N MET A 458 6.41 10.94 42.45
CA MET A 458 7.76 10.67 41.96
C MET A 458 7.86 11.06 40.49
N ALA A 459 8.84 11.90 40.18
CA ALA A 459 9.10 12.38 38.83
C ALA A 459 10.59 12.49 38.54
N PHE A 460 10.95 12.53 37.26
CA PHE A 460 12.33 12.66 36.83
C PHE A 460 12.49 13.47 35.54
N TRP A 461 13.70 13.97 35.31
CA TRP A 461 14.10 14.69 34.10
C TRP A 461 15.28 14.00 33.42
N ASN A 462 15.52 14.33 32.15
CA ASN A 462 16.51 13.72 31.26
C ASN A 462 16.15 12.33 30.70
N ALA A 463 14.89 11.89 30.79
CA ALA A 463 14.40 10.72 30.05
C ALA A 463 12.89 10.84 29.77
N PRO A 464 12.38 10.27 28.66
CA PRO A 464 13.08 9.46 27.66
C PRO A 464 13.96 10.29 26.70
N LEU A 465 13.67 11.59 26.56
CA LEU A 465 14.46 12.51 25.75
C LEU A 465 15.61 13.13 26.57
N GLU A 466 16.72 13.40 25.88
CA GLU A 466 17.89 14.06 26.47
C GLU A 466 17.62 15.54 26.75
N GLN A 467 18.02 16.00 27.93
CA GLN A 467 17.85 17.34 28.49
C GLN A 467 19.11 17.72 29.26
N HIS A 468 19.97 18.56 28.69
CA HIS A 468 21.23 18.94 29.36
C HIS A 468 21.03 19.82 30.61
N ASP A 469 19.91 20.54 30.71
CA ASP A 469 19.54 21.43 31.80
C ASP A 469 18.58 20.78 32.82
N HIS A 470 18.52 19.44 32.86
CA HIS A 470 17.55 18.66 33.65
C HIS A 470 17.50 19.03 35.14
N ALA A 471 18.64 19.30 35.79
CA ALA A 471 18.69 19.71 37.19
C ALA A 471 18.03 21.08 37.42
N SER A 472 18.26 22.03 36.51
CA SER A 472 17.67 23.36 36.57
C SER A 472 16.18 23.35 36.24
N ARG A 473 15.74 22.49 35.31
CA ARG A 473 14.31 22.24 35.05
C ARG A 473 13.61 21.75 36.31
N ALA A 474 14.10 20.68 36.93
CA ALA A 474 13.52 20.11 38.14
C ALA A 474 13.46 21.11 39.31
N ALA A 475 14.51 21.91 39.50
CA ALA A 475 14.53 22.95 40.55
C ALA A 475 13.52 24.07 40.27
N ARG A 476 13.36 24.49 39.00
CA ARG A 476 12.34 25.45 38.60
C ARG A 476 10.93 24.88 38.78
N THR A 477 10.73 23.61 38.43
CA THR A 477 9.47 22.90 38.72
C THR A 477 9.14 22.95 40.19
N ALA A 478 10.09 22.67 41.08
CA ALA A 478 9.86 22.70 42.52
C ALA A 478 9.38 24.09 43.00
N LEU A 479 9.99 25.18 42.48
CA LEU A 479 9.55 26.54 42.77
C LEU A 479 8.13 26.83 42.22
N ASN A 480 7.86 26.44 40.97
CA ASN A 480 6.55 26.62 40.36
C ASN A 480 5.45 25.84 41.10
N MET A 481 5.75 24.62 41.54
CA MET A 481 4.84 23.79 42.35
C MET A 481 4.46 24.48 43.66
N MET A 482 5.35 25.24 44.29
CA MET A 482 5.00 26.04 45.46
C MET A 482 3.94 27.11 45.14
N GLY A 483 4.10 27.82 44.03
CA GLY A 483 3.10 28.80 43.56
C GLY A 483 1.78 28.15 43.13
N ALA A 484 1.83 26.98 42.47
CA ALA A 484 0.64 26.22 42.11
C ALA A 484 -0.11 25.70 43.35
N LEU A 485 0.62 25.27 44.39
CA LEU A 485 0.07 24.87 45.68
C LEU A 485 -0.60 26.04 46.40
N GLU A 486 0.01 27.24 46.41
CA GLU A 486 -0.59 28.44 47.00
C GLU A 486 -1.95 28.76 46.34
N ARG A 487 -1.99 28.82 45.01
CA ARG A 487 -3.24 29.01 44.26
C ARG A 487 -4.29 27.93 44.54
N SER A 488 -3.85 26.67 44.65
CA SER A 488 -4.74 25.54 44.97
C SER A 488 -5.30 25.66 46.39
N ASN A 489 -4.47 26.07 47.35
CA ASN A 489 -4.89 26.32 48.73
C ASN A 489 -5.92 27.45 48.81
N GLU A 490 -5.70 28.58 48.14
CA GLU A 490 -6.64 29.70 48.10
C GLU A 490 -8.02 29.26 47.58
N ALA A 491 -8.06 28.49 46.48
CA ALA A 491 -9.30 27.97 45.92
C ALA A 491 -10.00 26.99 46.87
N LEU A 492 -9.26 26.02 47.42
CA LEU A 492 -9.83 25.01 48.33
C LEU A 492 -10.33 25.61 49.65
N ILE A 493 -9.69 26.67 50.15
CA ILE A 493 -10.14 27.40 51.34
C ILE A 493 -11.40 28.21 51.02
N ALA A 494 -11.43 28.91 49.88
CA ALA A 494 -12.60 29.69 49.46
C ALA A 494 -13.85 28.82 49.26
N GLU A 495 -13.66 27.57 48.80
CA GLU A 495 -14.71 26.56 48.65
C GLU A 495 -15.07 25.85 49.97
N GLY A 496 -14.39 26.17 51.08
CA GLY A 496 -14.62 25.56 52.40
C GLY A 496 -14.17 24.10 52.54
N LEU A 497 -13.44 23.58 51.55
CA LEU A 497 -12.96 22.19 51.52
C LEU A 497 -11.81 21.95 52.50
N ILE A 498 -10.96 22.95 52.74
CA ILE A 498 -9.90 22.88 53.75
C ILE A 498 -9.95 24.11 54.67
N THR A 499 -9.52 23.94 55.92
CA THR A 499 -9.48 25.02 56.95
C THR A 499 -8.08 25.55 57.20
N ALA A 500 -7.06 24.85 56.71
CA ALA A 500 -5.66 25.24 56.83
C ALA A 500 -4.94 24.90 55.51
N PRO A 501 -3.94 25.70 55.11
CA PRO A 501 -3.21 25.48 53.86
C PRO A 501 -2.41 24.17 53.91
N LEU A 502 -2.50 23.41 52.82
CA LEU A 502 -1.66 22.26 52.55
C LEU A 502 -0.23 22.71 52.30
N ARG A 503 0.73 21.85 52.67
CA ARG A 503 2.16 22.09 52.45
C ARG A 503 2.74 20.90 51.70
N VAL A 504 3.82 21.11 50.97
CA VAL A 504 4.59 20.02 50.36
C VAL A 504 6.02 20.00 50.85
N GLY A 505 6.59 18.80 50.94
CA GLY A 505 8.03 18.57 51.01
C GLY A 505 8.51 18.11 49.64
N ILE A 506 9.60 18.69 49.13
CA ILE A 506 10.19 18.33 47.84
C ILE A 506 11.68 18.00 48.06
N GLY A 507 12.10 16.81 47.63
CA GLY A 507 13.50 16.38 47.62
C GLY A 507 14.01 16.18 46.20
N LEU A 508 15.16 16.79 45.87
CA LEU A 508 15.81 16.72 44.56
C LEU A 508 17.21 16.10 44.64
N GLY A 509 17.42 15.02 43.89
CA GLY A 509 18.71 14.36 43.77
C GLY A 509 19.13 14.21 42.31
N THR A 510 20.40 14.47 42.00
CA THR A 510 20.98 14.30 40.66
C THR A 510 22.10 13.27 40.69
N GLY A 511 22.13 12.37 39.72
CA GLY A 511 23.17 11.37 39.59
C GLY A 511 22.80 10.28 38.59
N TYR A 512 23.72 9.33 38.39
CA TYR A 512 23.50 8.19 37.50
C TYR A 512 22.46 7.22 38.08
N VAL A 513 21.46 6.91 37.28
CA VAL A 513 20.40 5.94 37.56
C VAL A 513 20.19 5.06 36.34
N VAL A 514 19.59 3.90 36.53
CA VAL A 514 19.13 3.04 35.44
C VAL A 514 17.67 3.38 35.17
N VAL A 515 17.35 3.85 33.96
CA VAL A 515 15.97 4.14 33.51
C VAL A 515 15.54 3.12 32.47
N GLY A 516 14.31 2.61 32.57
CA GLY A 516 13.77 1.69 31.58
C GLY A 516 12.48 1.01 32.03
N ASN A 517 12.00 0.07 31.21
CA ASN A 517 10.85 -0.77 31.56
C ASN A 517 11.25 -1.82 32.60
N MET A 518 10.72 -1.71 33.82
CA MET A 518 11.04 -2.61 34.93
C MET A 518 9.77 -3.22 35.53
N GLY A 519 9.81 -4.51 35.87
CA GLY A 519 8.69 -5.23 36.45
C GLY A 519 8.68 -6.71 36.09
N SER A 520 7.51 -7.34 36.15
CA SER A 520 7.30 -8.72 35.75
C SER A 520 6.83 -8.83 34.30
N THR A 521 6.77 -10.05 33.75
CA THR A 521 6.21 -10.32 32.42
C THR A 521 4.75 -9.90 32.27
N GLN A 522 4.02 -9.69 33.38
CA GLN A 522 2.60 -9.32 33.40
C GLN A 522 2.37 -7.83 33.73
N ARG A 523 3.34 -7.15 34.35
CA ARG A 523 3.23 -5.75 34.74
C ARG A 523 4.60 -5.11 34.80
N PHE A 524 4.83 -4.13 33.94
CA PHE A 524 6.07 -3.34 33.88
C PHE A 524 5.74 -1.85 33.90
N ASP A 525 6.54 -1.08 34.63
CA ASP A 525 6.49 0.39 34.70
C ASP A 525 7.75 0.95 34.03
N TYR A 526 7.64 2.07 33.31
CA TYR A 526 8.81 2.83 32.88
C TYR A 526 9.29 3.68 34.07
N THR A 527 10.37 3.28 34.72
CA THR A 527 10.80 3.80 36.03
C THR A 527 12.31 3.90 36.13
N VAL A 528 12.80 4.52 37.20
CA VAL A 528 14.22 4.75 37.49
C VAL A 528 14.66 3.97 38.73
N LEU A 529 15.86 3.38 38.69
CA LEU A 529 16.51 2.74 39.85
C LEU A 529 17.91 3.29 40.07
N GLY A 530 18.25 3.55 41.33
CA GLY A 530 19.60 3.93 41.71
C GLY A 530 19.64 4.58 43.09
N ASP A 531 20.85 4.80 43.62
CA ASP A 531 21.01 5.43 44.93
C ASP A 531 20.53 6.90 44.95
N THR A 532 20.56 7.57 43.79
CA THR A 532 19.98 8.92 43.63
C THR A 532 18.48 8.95 43.92
N VAL A 533 17.74 7.90 43.57
CA VAL A 533 16.29 7.78 43.86
C VAL A 533 16.07 7.74 45.37
N ASN A 534 16.86 6.92 46.07
CA ASN A 534 16.83 6.84 47.53
C ASN A 534 17.24 8.17 48.18
N THR A 535 18.24 8.86 47.63
CA THR A 535 18.69 10.17 48.11
C THR A 535 17.57 11.20 47.99
N ALA A 536 16.92 11.31 46.84
CA ALA A 536 15.82 12.26 46.62
C ALA A 536 14.63 11.98 47.58
N SER A 537 14.24 10.72 47.74
CA SER A 537 13.17 10.33 48.68
C SER A 537 13.50 10.67 50.14
N ARG A 538 14.76 10.47 50.57
CA ARG A 538 15.17 10.82 51.94
C ARG A 538 15.31 12.32 52.15
N LEU A 539 15.73 13.06 51.11
CA LEU A 539 15.73 14.52 51.16
C LEU A 539 14.32 15.06 51.31
N GLU A 540 13.34 14.49 50.61
CA GLU A 540 11.93 14.81 50.82
C GLU A 540 11.57 14.61 52.30
N GLY A 541 11.78 13.44 52.90
CA GLY A 541 11.47 13.23 54.33
C GLY A 541 12.21 14.18 55.29
N LEU A 542 13.45 14.56 54.94
CA LEU A 542 14.28 15.50 55.71
C LEU A 542 13.73 16.93 55.70
N THR A 543 12.94 17.31 54.70
CA THR A 543 12.33 18.65 54.59
C THR A 543 11.55 19.01 55.86
N LYS A 544 10.89 18.05 56.51
CA LYS A 544 10.17 18.24 57.78
C LYS A 544 11.13 18.54 58.95
N GLN A 545 12.24 17.82 59.04
CA GLN A 545 13.19 17.96 60.14
C GLN A 545 14.07 19.21 60.02
N LEU A 546 14.23 19.76 58.81
CA LEU A 546 14.94 21.01 58.56
C LEU A 546 14.00 22.20 58.43
N GLY A 547 12.68 22.03 58.53
CA GLY A 547 11.74 23.16 58.38
C GLY A 547 11.81 23.85 57.01
N ALA A 548 12.29 23.17 55.98
CA ALA A 548 12.32 23.67 54.60
C ALA A 548 11.24 22.98 53.76
N SER A 549 10.84 23.59 52.64
CA SER A 549 9.90 22.98 51.70
C SER A 549 10.60 22.26 50.56
N ILE A 550 11.75 22.77 50.08
CA ILE A 550 12.50 22.18 48.96
C ILE A 550 13.94 21.95 49.41
N LEU A 551 14.41 20.71 49.30
CA LEU A 551 15.78 20.30 49.59
C LEU A 551 16.47 19.70 48.37
N LEU A 552 17.75 20.02 48.19
CA LEU A 552 18.58 19.57 47.07
C LEU A 552 19.87 18.93 47.59
N ALA A 553 20.27 17.83 46.96
CA ALA A 553 21.60 17.26 47.15
C ALA A 553 22.67 18.11 46.45
N GLN A 554 23.91 18.06 46.95
CA GLN A 554 25.06 18.73 46.32
C GLN A 554 25.18 18.51 44.81
N PRO A 555 25.06 17.28 44.25
CA PRO A 555 25.20 17.07 42.81
C PRO A 555 24.13 17.79 41.98
N THR A 556 22.96 18.10 42.56
CA THR A 556 21.94 18.91 41.90
C THR A 556 22.37 20.38 41.86
N ILE A 557 22.93 20.89 42.95
CA ILE A 557 23.45 22.27 43.06
C ILE A 557 24.56 22.53 42.05
N ASP A 558 25.48 21.59 41.90
CA ASP A 558 26.63 21.71 40.98
C ASP A 558 26.20 21.90 39.51
N LYS A 559 24.94 21.61 39.19
CA LYS A 559 24.33 21.66 37.86
C LYS A 559 23.21 22.70 37.73
N LEU A 560 23.01 23.53 38.74
CA LEU A 560 22.04 24.62 38.67
C LEU A 560 22.60 25.79 37.85
N THR A 561 21.70 26.47 37.14
CA THR A 561 21.98 27.76 36.52
C THR A 561 22.25 28.84 37.56
N SER A 562 22.98 29.89 37.18
CA SER A 562 23.40 30.97 38.09
C SER A 562 22.23 31.72 38.74
N ASP A 563 21.09 31.83 38.06
CA ASP A 563 19.87 32.41 38.63
C ASP A 563 19.33 31.56 39.78
N LEU A 564 19.22 30.25 39.61
CA LEU A 564 18.72 29.32 40.63
C LEU A 564 19.71 29.15 41.79
N LEU A 565 21.02 29.23 41.53
CA LEU A 565 22.04 29.23 42.59
C LEU A 565 21.83 30.38 43.58
N SER A 566 21.43 31.56 43.10
CA SER A 566 21.15 32.72 43.97
C SER A 566 19.96 32.50 44.93
N HIS A 567 19.09 31.55 44.61
CA HIS A 567 17.93 31.15 45.41
C HIS A 567 18.23 29.98 46.36
N SER A 568 19.45 29.45 46.33
CA SER A 568 19.85 28.27 47.10
C SER A 568 20.84 28.61 48.23
N ILE A 569 20.77 27.85 49.31
CA ILE A 569 21.70 27.96 50.44
C ILE A 569 21.91 26.61 51.13
N GLU A 570 23.14 26.36 51.56
CA GLU A 570 23.48 25.20 52.38
C GLU A 570 22.75 25.25 53.72
N LEU A 571 22.05 24.18 54.07
CA LEU A 571 21.27 24.08 55.31
C LEU A 571 21.83 23.05 56.28
N ASP A 572 22.48 21.99 55.81
CA ASP A 572 23.04 20.97 56.70
C ASP A 572 24.03 20.02 56.00
N LEU A 573 24.81 19.30 56.80
CA LEU A 573 25.59 18.14 56.37
C LEU A 573 25.11 16.90 57.15
N VAL A 574 24.41 16.00 56.47
CA VAL A 574 23.73 14.86 57.10
C VAL A 574 24.20 13.54 56.52
N ARG A 575 24.21 12.48 57.33
CA ARG A 575 24.34 11.11 56.83
C ARG A 575 22.95 10.50 56.75
N LEU A 576 22.50 10.25 55.51
CA LEU A 576 21.22 9.63 55.26
C LEU A 576 21.27 8.15 55.68
N LYS A 577 20.16 7.64 56.23
CA LYS A 577 20.07 6.26 56.73
C LYS A 577 20.47 5.24 55.66
N GLY A 578 21.54 4.48 55.89
CA GLY A 578 22.03 3.45 54.95
C GLY A 578 23.01 3.96 53.89
N GLN A 579 23.45 5.22 53.95
CA GLN A 579 24.60 5.74 53.22
C GLN A 579 25.82 5.86 54.15
N GLN A 580 27.01 5.57 53.62
CA GLN A 580 28.27 5.71 54.37
C GLN A 580 28.81 7.14 54.34
N SER A 581 28.63 7.86 53.23
CA SER A 581 29.05 9.24 53.04
C SER A 581 28.01 10.24 53.54
N ALA A 582 28.48 11.38 54.04
CA ALA A 582 27.62 12.52 54.36
C ALA A 582 27.23 13.26 53.07
N VAL A 583 25.99 13.73 53.00
CA VAL A 583 25.44 14.50 51.89
C VAL A 583 25.23 15.94 52.36
N CYS A 584 25.78 16.88 51.60
CA CYS A 584 25.52 18.30 51.81
C CYS A 584 24.14 18.65 51.25
N VAL A 585 23.29 19.23 52.09
CA VAL A 585 21.88 19.50 51.81
C VAL A 585 21.66 20.99 51.71
N HIS A 586 21.01 21.40 50.63
CA HIS A 586 20.71 22.79 50.33
C HIS A 586 19.20 23.02 50.33
N GLY A 587 18.76 24.18 50.80
CA GLY A 587 17.39 24.65 50.62
C GLY A 587 17.28 25.53 49.38
N LEU A 588 16.13 25.47 48.70
CA LEU A 588 15.78 26.36 47.60
C LEU A 588 14.52 27.17 47.95
N PHE A 589 14.55 28.46 47.63
CA PHE A 589 13.54 29.43 48.07
C PHE A 589 13.03 30.28 46.89
N ASN A 590 11.79 30.78 46.97
CA ASN A 590 11.16 31.57 45.90
C ASN A 590 11.82 32.94 45.67
N THR A 591 12.60 33.43 46.64
CA THR A 591 13.30 34.72 46.54
C THR A 591 14.80 34.51 46.75
N PRO A 592 15.67 35.31 46.08
CA PRO A 592 17.11 35.20 46.24
C PRO A 592 17.55 35.35 47.70
N ILE A 593 18.63 34.65 48.05
CA ILE A 593 19.21 34.69 49.40
C ILE A 593 20.19 35.87 49.49
N SER A 594 19.96 36.75 50.46
CA SER A 594 20.84 37.90 50.71
C SER A 594 22.21 37.49 51.25
N LYS A 595 23.19 38.39 51.15
CA LYS A 595 24.55 38.14 51.68
C LYS A 595 24.52 37.98 53.20
N GLU A 596 23.66 38.74 53.87
CA GLU A 596 23.48 38.74 55.32
C GLU A 596 22.87 37.41 55.79
N GLU A 597 21.82 36.91 55.14
CA GLU A 597 21.22 35.60 55.44
C GLU A 597 22.25 34.48 55.26
N ARG A 598 23.03 34.53 54.17
CA ARG A 598 24.09 33.55 53.90
C ARG A 598 25.17 33.56 54.97
N ALA A 599 25.60 34.74 55.41
CA ALA A 599 26.61 34.88 56.46
C ALA A 599 26.11 34.33 57.81
N ARG A 600 24.83 34.57 58.17
CA ARG A 600 24.23 34.07 59.42
C ARG A 600 24.15 32.54 59.44
N ILE A 601 23.64 31.92 58.37
CA ILE A 601 23.55 30.47 58.27
C ILE A 601 24.95 29.83 58.25
N ALA A 602 25.91 30.41 57.53
CA ALA A 602 27.29 29.92 57.53
C ALA A 602 27.94 30.00 58.93
N LYS A 603 27.71 31.09 59.69
CA LYS A 603 28.15 31.24 61.09
C LYS A 603 27.55 30.17 61.99
N PHE A 604 26.26 29.87 61.81
CA PHE A 604 25.57 28.79 62.51
C PHE A 604 26.19 27.43 62.18
N LEU A 605 26.28 27.06 60.90
CA LEU A 605 26.81 25.77 60.45
C LEU A 605 28.23 25.53 60.94
N LYS A 606 29.09 26.56 60.91
CA LYS A 606 30.46 26.48 61.45
C LYS A 606 30.47 26.17 62.95
N SER A 607 29.63 26.87 63.71
CA SER A 607 29.54 26.67 65.17
C SER A 607 28.94 25.32 65.52
N TYR A 608 27.92 24.88 64.77
CA TYR A 608 27.26 23.58 64.93
C TYR A 608 28.21 22.41 64.62
N ARG A 609 28.90 22.45 63.47
CA ARG A 609 29.85 21.39 63.06
C ARG A 609 31.05 21.27 63.99
N SER A 610 31.50 22.39 64.57
CA SER A 610 32.60 22.40 65.55
C SER A 610 32.19 21.98 66.98
N GLY A 611 30.93 21.57 67.21
CA GLY A 611 30.44 21.12 68.51
C GLY A 611 30.20 22.24 69.53
N LYS A 612 30.25 23.51 69.09
CA LYS A 612 30.02 24.69 69.94
C LYS A 612 28.53 25.00 70.06
N PHE A 613 27.77 24.07 70.66
CA PHE A 613 26.31 24.09 70.65
C PHE A 613 25.67 25.33 71.29
N LEU A 614 26.28 25.92 72.33
CA LEU A 614 25.78 27.18 72.92
C LEU A 614 25.90 28.37 71.96
N GLN A 615 27.00 28.47 71.21
CA GLN A 615 27.18 29.50 70.18
C GLN A 615 26.28 29.26 68.98
N ALA A 616 26.09 27.98 68.61
CA ALA A 616 25.15 27.59 67.58
C ALA A 616 23.70 27.98 67.95
N ARG A 617 23.27 27.75 69.20
CA ARG A 617 21.94 28.14 69.69
C ARG A 617 21.72 29.65 69.62
N ALA A 618 22.67 30.45 70.09
CA ALA A 618 22.58 31.92 70.00
C ALA A 618 22.47 32.39 68.54
N THR A 619 23.22 31.76 67.62
CA THR A 619 23.14 32.10 66.19
C THR A 619 21.80 31.67 65.57
N LEU A 620 21.17 30.58 66.03
CA LEU A 620 19.82 30.21 65.58
C LEU A 620 18.75 31.21 66.06
N GLU A 621 18.85 31.72 67.28
CA GLU A 621 17.96 32.77 67.79
C GLU A 621 18.11 34.05 66.93
N GLU A 622 19.35 34.44 66.60
CA GLU A 622 19.63 35.54 65.66
C GLU A 622 19.02 35.31 64.26
N ILE A 623 19.02 34.07 63.76
CA ILE A 623 18.42 33.71 62.46
C ILE A 623 16.90 33.80 62.54
N ARG A 624 16.30 33.27 63.61
CA ARG A 624 14.85 33.28 63.83
C ARG A 624 14.28 34.70 63.81
N ASP A 625 14.95 35.62 64.51
CA ASP A 625 14.43 36.97 64.70
C ASP A 625 14.73 37.89 63.50
N ALA A 626 15.88 37.74 62.84
CA ALA A 626 16.31 38.64 61.77
C ALA A 626 16.07 38.12 60.35
N ALA A 627 15.75 36.84 60.17
CA ALA A 627 15.48 36.25 58.87
C ALA A 627 14.20 35.39 58.95
N PRO A 628 13.01 36.01 58.93
CA PRO A 628 11.74 35.33 59.23
C PRO A 628 11.46 34.09 58.36
N ARG A 629 11.91 34.08 57.09
CA ARG A 629 11.76 32.93 56.19
C ARG A 629 12.47 31.66 56.69
N PHE A 630 13.50 31.82 57.52
CA PHE A 630 14.25 30.72 58.14
C PHE A 630 13.77 30.39 59.56
N SER A 631 12.71 31.04 60.08
CA SER A 631 12.16 30.71 61.41
C SER A 631 11.81 29.22 61.53
N PRO A 632 11.12 28.58 60.55
CA PRO A 632 10.82 27.15 60.65
C PRO A 632 12.08 26.27 60.69
N TYR A 633 13.14 26.67 59.98
CA TYR A 633 14.44 26.00 60.01
C TYR A 633 15.13 26.19 61.37
N ALA A 634 15.12 27.40 61.91
CA ALA A 634 15.70 27.71 63.22
C ALA A 634 14.98 26.97 64.35
N ASP A 635 13.66 26.87 64.31
CA ASP A 635 12.85 26.14 65.29
C ASP A 635 13.14 24.64 65.24
N ALA A 636 13.19 24.08 64.03
CA ALA A 636 13.49 22.66 63.82
C ALA A 636 14.89 22.29 64.33
N LEU A 637 15.90 23.12 64.04
CA LEU A 637 17.26 22.90 64.52
C LEU A 637 17.46 23.23 66.01
N SER A 638 16.66 24.12 66.59
CA SER A 638 16.70 24.38 68.05
C SER A 638 16.28 23.15 68.84
N SER A 639 15.24 22.43 68.37
CA SER A 639 14.82 21.14 68.92
C SER A 639 15.93 20.09 68.81
N ARG A 640 16.62 20.04 67.66
CA ARG A 640 17.76 19.14 67.43
C ARG A 640 18.98 19.49 68.29
N LEU A 641 19.30 20.76 68.49
CA LEU A 641 20.40 21.18 69.37
C LEU A 641 20.14 20.80 70.83
N GLY A 642 18.89 20.91 71.28
CA GLY A 642 18.51 20.56 72.65
C GLY A 642 18.86 19.12 73.03
N THR A 643 18.68 18.17 72.12
CA THR A 643 19.03 16.76 72.34
C THR A 643 20.53 16.47 72.21
N GLN A 644 21.28 17.29 71.46
CA GLN A 644 22.73 17.14 71.28
C GLN A 644 23.55 17.77 72.40
N ILE A 645 23.04 18.81 73.07
CA ILE A 645 23.68 19.44 74.24
C ILE A 645 23.83 18.44 75.40
N THR A 646 22.97 17.42 75.47
CA THR A 646 23.01 16.36 76.50
C THR A 646 23.94 15.19 76.17
N LEU A 647 24.52 15.13 74.96
CA LEU A 647 25.45 14.08 74.54
C LEU A 647 26.92 14.49 74.78
N PRO A 648 27.84 13.53 75.06
CA PRO A 648 29.25 13.86 75.27
C PRO A 648 29.90 14.45 74.00
N GLN A 649 30.54 15.62 74.10
CA GLN A 649 31.13 16.36 72.95
C GLN A 649 32.13 15.56 72.10
N HIS A 650 32.76 14.52 72.65
CA HIS A 650 33.75 13.68 71.97
C HIS A 650 33.17 12.68 70.96
N GLN A 651 31.83 12.58 70.83
CA GLN A 651 31.16 11.72 69.85
C GLN A 651 30.63 12.49 68.62
N TRP A 652 30.74 13.82 68.60
CA TRP A 652 30.23 14.65 67.50
C TRP A 652 31.24 14.75 66.35
N THR A 653 30.85 14.27 65.16
CA THR A 653 31.70 14.27 63.96
C THR A 653 31.42 15.44 63.02
N GLY A 654 30.57 16.38 63.42
CA GLY A 654 30.10 17.47 62.57
C GLY A 654 29.02 17.07 61.56
N VAL A 655 28.59 15.81 61.58
CA VAL A 655 27.56 15.25 60.70
C VAL A 655 26.41 14.72 61.53
N PHE A 656 25.18 15.06 61.14
CA PHE A 656 24.00 14.51 61.78
C PHE A 656 23.59 13.17 61.15
N ASP A 657 23.63 12.09 61.93
CA ASP A 657 23.21 10.76 61.50
C ASP A 657 21.68 10.57 61.66
N LEU A 658 20.99 10.31 60.55
CA LEU A 658 19.54 10.05 60.56
C LEU A 658 19.25 8.58 60.95
N SER A 659 18.54 8.39 62.07
CA SER A 659 18.16 7.06 62.58
C SER A 659 16.84 6.54 61.99
N THR A 660 15.94 7.43 61.57
CA THR A 660 14.67 7.12 60.92
C THR A 660 14.72 7.48 59.43
N LYS A 661 13.72 7.01 58.67
CA LYS A 661 13.47 7.52 57.32
C LYS A 661 13.25 9.03 57.36
#